data_AF-A0A524LHL1-F1
#
_entry.id   AF-A0A524LHL1-F1
#
_cell.length_a   1.000
_cell.length_b   1.000
_cell.length_c   1.000
_cell.angle_alpha   90.00
_cell.angle_beta   90.00
_cell.angle_gamma   90.00
#
_symmetry.space_group_name_H-M   'P 1'
#
loop_
_entity.id
_entity.type
_entity.pdbx_description
1 polymer ?
#
loop_
_entity_poly.entity_id
_entity_poly.type
_entity_poly.pdbx_seq_one_letter_code
_entity_poly.pdbx_strand_id
1 'polypeptide(L)'
;MKLKRAGFLVCLLLIVMVPIVPDQNSVLNSESVVSDSYEDYQEIQMLSDPGLNGDYQIVENDNHNAFEGNSQTSQVELLWSHRDGMELDFRESSDMTNNLPNCEEYVYVSESFVWDYNVLPTQVTAHIDYDLNLIGDFDSISWPYLHHVYIWIIDSSGEWTRIYTSTSIASESVVSTISVSYDAISRAWGGTVTGDSGTQEDPSDTLTFAIGIAPTYAFAYDHSAYWNWMNGVIQILVDSMSLTCIVNPNPDEETYLEPDFVRTRGTTYDDVTQDIAITEDGAIYTISTTYSDNSSITLTKYTTTGDELWTRSLQGSTPWMGFGIAITDSEIVAVGSAIVTNESDTLIAKWNHQGVLQWNKTVNLGGNDYGLHADIADDGSIFVIGSYLGEIVTTAYLAKFTIDGSLSWSKNGGLPFGDIPWDIAVASDGYVYTATRLVIAKWDMDGTQVWHETGVYRSVKITRDGNLYTTNLLTPTNLLQQWYSNGTKGWSIALTYNHTYRGETYLYPELLGVTPAGWAYIRLTSAFGIGKFILAIVDTEGLQLWNQTIDPEYMGHPYYHYLGGAVEVHSSGFVCFAPSILSLRGDIDTCLQLYLTNREPPIISSPLTIVLIVVAVVLMVAIPLDYIRRKRSFGEEEELPEWMTTQVYLRS
;
A
#
# COMPACT_ATOMS: atom_id res chain seq x y z
N MET A 1 -32.37 66.33 44.64
CA MET A 1 -33.38 65.48 43.97
C MET A 1 -33.22 65.56 42.45
N LYS A 2 -32.20 64.88 41.89
CA LYS A 2 -32.00 64.62 40.45
C LYS A 2 -31.06 63.41 40.34
N LEU A 3 -31.56 62.23 39.98
CA LEU A 3 -30.73 61.08 39.62
C LEU A 3 -30.69 60.96 38.09
N LYS A 4 -29.47 60.98 37.54
CA LYS A 4 -29.16 60.82 36.12
C LYS A 4 -29.13 59.34 35.74
N ARG A 5 -29.53 59.10 34.49
CA ARG A 5 -29.52 57.86 33.70
C ARG A 5 -28.24 57.01 33.88
N ALA A 6 -28.41 55.71 34.07
CA ALA A 6 -27.47 54.67 33.66
C ALA A 6 -28.27 53.60 32.91
N GLY A 7 -28.10 53.56 31.59
CA GLY A 7 -28.73 52.58 30.72
C GLY A 7 -27.97 51.25 30.80
N PHE A 8 -28.69 50.20 31.18
CA PHE A 8 -28.29 48.81 30.99
C PHE A 8 -28.47 48.47 29.50
N LEU A 9 -27.39 48.14 28.79
CA LEU A 9 -27.46 47.59 27.45
C LEU A 9 -27.61 46.06 27.59
N VAL A 10 -28.83 45.58 27.40
CA VAL A 10 -29.16 44.18 27.18
C VAL A 10 -28.83 43.88 25.71
N CYS A 11 -27.85 43.01 25.45
CA CYS A 11 -27.68 42.36 24.14
C CYS A 11 -27.98 40.87 24.32
N LEU A 12 -29.24 40.51 24.05
CA LEU A 12 -29.65 39.13 23.76
C LEU A 12 -29.03 38.75 22.40
N LEU A 13 -28.14 37.75 22.37
CA LEU A 13 -27.83 36.99 21.16
C LEU A 13 -28.56 35.66 21.27
N LEU A 14 -29.75 35.63 20.69
CA LEU A 14 -30.52 34.42 20.41
C LEU A 14 -29.81 33.65 19.29
N ILE A 15 -29.02 32.63 19.65
CA ILE A 15 -28.58 31.61 18.69
C ILE A 15 -29.70 30.57 18.65
N VAL A 16 -30.46 30.56 17.55
CA VAL A 16 -31.40 29.50 17.24
C VAL A 16 -30.56 28.25 16.93
N MET A 17 -30.49 27.31 17.86
CA MET A 17 -30.05 25.96 17.55
C MET A 17 -31.14 25.29 16.70
N VAL A 18 -30.90 25.23 15.40
CA VAL A 18 -31.56 24.23 14.56
C VAL A 18 -30.85 22.91 14.85
N PRO A 19 -31.53 21.86 15.31
CA PRO A 19 -30.93 20.54 15.35
C PRO A 19 -30.72 20.11 13.89
N ILE A 20 -29.47 20.09 13.45
CA ILE A 20 -29.08 19.36 12.25
C ILE A 20 -29.25 17.89 12.63
N VAL A 21 -30.37 17.31 12.22
CA VAL A 21 -30.52 15.86 12.18
C VAL A 21 -29.55 15.40 11.08
N PRO A 22 -28.53 14.58 11.38
CA PRO A 22 -27.69 14.02 10.34
C PRO A 22 -28.59 13.14 9.48
N ASP A 23 -28.74 13.48 8.21
CA ASP A 23 -29.40 12.61 7.26
C ASP A 23 -28.54 11.34 7.12
N GLN A 24 -29.10 10.21 7.56
CA GLN A 24 -28.41 8.92 7.72
C GLN A 24 -28.04 8.23 6.40
N ASN A 25 -27.96 8.94 5.28
CA ASN A 25 -27.59 8.38 3.97
C ASN A 25 -26.84 9.37 3.05
N SER A 26 -26.24 10.44 3.59
CA SER A 26 -25.41 11.31 2.76
C SER A 26 -24.04 10.68 2.55
N VAL A 27 -23.88 10.01 1.40
CA VAL A 27 -22.56 9.80 0.79
C VAL A 27 -22.02 11.20 0.48
N LEU A 28 -21.07 11.68 1.28
CA LEU A 28 -20.30 12.87 0.96
C LEU A 28 -19.38 12.51 -0.21
N ASN A 29 -19.90 12.64 -1.44
CA ASN A 29 -19.07 12.68 -2.64
C ASN A 29 -18.30 14.01 -2.60
N SER A 30 -17.16 14.05 -1.92
CA SER A 30 -16.19 15.12 -2.14
C SER A 30 -15.56 14.88 -3.51
N GLU A 31 -16.16 15.47 -4.54
CA GLU A 31 -15.60 15.53 -5.89
C GLU A 31 -14.29 16.35 -5.87
N SER A 32 -13.16 15.70 -5.57
CA SER A 32 -11.85 16.22 -5.95
C SER A 32 -11.54 15.73 -7.36
N VAL A 33 -12.17 16.36 -8.35
CA VAL A 33 -11.89 16.09 -9.76
C VAL A 33 -10.62 16.86 -10.12
N VAL A 34 -9.46 16.19 -10.01
CA VAL A 34 -8.33 16.51 -10.88
C VAL A 34 -8.71 15.88 -12.22
N SER A 35 -9.24 16.66 -13.15
CA SER A 35 -9.51 16.18 -14.52
C SER A 35 -8.43 16.72 -15.43
N ASP A 36 -7.67 15.83 -16.05
CA ASP A 36 -6.80 16.19 -17.16
C ASP A 36 -7.70 16.60 -18.35
N SER A 37 -7.31 17.60 -19.13
CA SER A 37 -8.12 18.03 -20.27
C SER A 37 -7.94 17.05 -21.44
N TYR A 38 -8.99 16.81 -22.24
CA TYR A 38 -8.90 15.95 -23.43
C TYR A 38 -7.96 16.55 -24.49
N GLU A 39 -7.70 17.86 -24.45
CA GLU A 39 -6.84 18.55 -25.41
C GLU A 39 -5.35 18.21 -25.21
N ASP A 40 -4.98 17.66 -24.06
CA ASP A 40 -3.58 17.34 -23.71
C ASP A 40 -3.14 15.96 -24.22
N TYR A 41 -4.05 15.15 -24.76
CA TYR A 41 -3.73 13.77 -25.18
C TYR A 41 -3.79 13.58 -26.69
N GLN A 42 -2.94 12.68 -27.18
CA GLN A 42 -2.84 12.26 -28.56
C GLN A 42 -3.09 10.76 -28.68
N GLU A 43 -3.86 10.36 -29.68
CA GLU A 43 -4.01 8.96 -30.08
C GLU A 43 -3.06 8.67 -31.24
N ILE A 44 -2.30 7.58 -31.13
CA ILE A 44 -1.21 7.23 -32.03
C ILE A 44 -1.35 5.78 -32.44
N GLN A 45 -1.26 5.53 -33.74
CA GLN A 45 -1.00 4.20 -34.29
C GLN A 45 0.53 4.05 -34.38
N MET A 46 1.11 3.14 -33.61
CA MET A 46 2.57 3.00 -33.49
C MET A 46 3.16 2.14 -34.61
N LEU A 47 2.44 1.12 -35.06
CA LEU A 47 2.86 0.27 -36.19
C LEU A 47 2.45 0.91 -37.51
N SER A 48 3.41 1.05 -38.41
CA SER A 48 3.25 1.64 -39.75
C SER A 48 2.57 0.69 -40.73
N ASP A 49 2.73 -0.63 -40.57
CA ASP A 49 2.17 -1.65 -41.46
C ASP A 49 1.35 -2.71 -40.70
N PRO A 50 0.18 -2.33 -40.17
CA PRO A 50 -0.61 -3.25 -39.36
C PRO A 50 -1.17 -4.45 -40.13
N GLY A 51 -1.15 -4.39 -41.46
CA GLY A 51 -1.60 -5.47 -42.34
C GLY A 51 -0.47 -6.34 -42.90
N LEU A 52 0.76 -6.19 -42.41
CA LEU A 52 1.91 -7.01 -42.80
C LEU A 52 2.12 -7.08 -44.33
N ASN A 53 2.08 -5.93 -45.02
CA ASN A 53 2.24 -5.80 -46.46
C ASN A 53 3.70 -5.62 -46.92
N GLY A 54 4.62 -5.24 -46.04
CA GLY A 54 6.03 -5.06 -46.40
C GLY A 54 6.99 -4.55 -45.32
N ASP A 55 6.52 -3.96 -44.22
CA ASP A 55 7.38 -3.32 -43.20
C ASP A 55 7.49 -4.14 -41.91
N TYR A 56 7.77 -5.44 -42.02
CA TYR A 56 7.97 -6.36 -40.88
C TYR A 56 9.24 -7.20 -41.04
N GLN A 57 9.64 -7.86 -39.97
CA GLN A 57 10.75 -8.80 -39.91
C GLN A 57 10.29 -10.14 -39.35
N ILE A 58 10.87 -11.23 -39.86
CA ILE A 58 10.70 -12.58 -39.33
C ILE A 58 12.01 -12.96 -38.64
N VAL A 59 11.90 -13.43 -37.40
CA VAL A 59 13.06 -13.85 -36.59
C VAL A 59 12.87 -15.30 -36.17
N GLU A 60 13.87 -16.11 -36.49
CA GLU A 60 13.95 -17.53 -36.17
C GLU A 60 15.11 -17.74 -35.21
N ASN A 61 14.82 -18.17 -33.98
CA ASN A 61 15.83 -18.73 -33.09
C ASN A 61 15.64 -20.24 -33.08
N ASP A 62 16.44 -20.96 -33.86
CA ASP A 62 16.17 -22.35 -34.19
C ASP A 62 17.46 -23.15 -34.36
N ASN A 63 17.78 -23.97 -33.35
CA ASN A 63 18.96 -24.83 -33.36
C ASN A 63 18.65 -26.19 -34.03
N HIS A 64 17.38 -26.61 -34.02
CA HIS A 64 16.94 -27.93 -34.45
C HIS A 64 16.29 -27.96 -35.83
N ASN A 65 16.20 -26.82 -36.52
CA ASN A 65 15.48 -26.66 -37.79
C ASN A 65 14.00 -27.05 -37.64
N ALA A 66 13.40 -26.64 -36.52
CA ALA A 66 12.01 -26.91 -36.15
C ALA A 66 11.09 -25.72 -36.45
N PHE A 67 11.62 -24.53 -36.69
CA PHE A 67 10.84 -23.31 -36.86
C PHE A 67 11.12 -22.66 -38.21
N GLU A 68 10.07 -22.09 -38.80
CA GLU A 68 10.17 -21.43 -40.10
C GLU A 68 9.14 -20.30 -40.17
N GLY A 69 9.54 -19.15 -40.69
CA GLY A 69 8.63 -18.06 -41.00
C GLY A 69 8.63 -17.72 -42.49
N ASN A 70 7.43 -17.67 -43.07
CA ASN A 70 7.21 -17.46 -44.48
C ASN A 70 6.30 -16.25 -44.73
N SER A 71 6.77 -15.32 -45.57
CA SER A 71 5.95 -14.21 -46.07
C SER A 71 4.98 -14.70 -47.15
N GLN A 72 3.69 -14.45 -46.98
CA GLN A 72 2.68 -14.63 -48.02
C GLN A 72 2.08 -13.29 -48.45
N THR A 73 1.35 -13.25 -49.57
CA THR A 73 0.87 -12.00 -50.19
C THR A 73 -0.01 -11.09 -49.32
N SER A 74 -0.53 -11.58 -48.19
CA SER A 74 -1.41 -10.84 -47.28
C SER A 74 -1.44 -11.39 -45.85
N GLN A 75 -0.46 -12.23 -45.48
CA GLN A 75 -0.36 -12.85 -44.16
C GLN A 75 1.08 -13.33 -43.95
N VAL A 76 1.48 -13.51 -42.70
CA VAL A 76 2.77 -14.12 -42.36
C VAL A 76 2.53 -15.47 -41.73
N GLU A 77 3.13 -16.50 -42.31
CA GLU A 77 3.02 -17.87 -41.85
C GLU A 77 4.19 -18.19 -40.91
N LEU A 78 3.90 -18.63 -39.69
CA LEU A 78 4.86 -19.08 -38.70
C LEU A 78 4.63 -20.56 -38.42
N LEU A 79 5.67 -21.37 -38.53
CA LEU A 79 5.60 -22.82 -38.41
C LEU A 79 6.47 -23.31 -37.27
N TRP A 80 5.93 -24.25 -36.51
CA TRP A 80 6.68 -25.16 -35.65
C TRP A 80 6.43 -26.59 -36.11
N SER A 81 7.45 -27.21 -36.71
CA SER A 81 7.42 -28.59 -37.19
C SER A 81 8.17 -29.51 -36.23
N HIS A 82 7.50 -30.57 -35.76
CA HIS A 82 8.09 -31.55 -34.86
C HIS A 82 7.99 -32.97 -35.42
N ARG A 83 9.03 -33.77 -35.18
CA ARG A 83 9.11 -35.19 -35.53
C ARG A 83 9.51 -36.01 -34.30
N ASP A 84 9.20 -37.29 -34.29
CA ASP A 84 9.51 -38.17 -33.16
C ASP A 84 10.98 -38.10 -32.72
N GLY A 85 11.18 -37.89 -31.42
CA GLY A 85 12.50 -37.84 -30.79
C GLY A 85 13.28 -36.55 -31.02
N MET A 86 12.64 -35.47 -31.49
CA MET A 86 13.23 -34.13 -31.56
C MET A 86 13.10 -33.44 -30.20
N GLU A 87 14.17 -33.51 -29.41
CA GLU A 87 14.28 -32.77 -28.16
C GLU A 87 14.72 -31.33 -28.46
N LEU A 88 13.93 -30.34 -28.02
CA LEU A 88 14.23 -28.92 -28.18
C LEU A 88 14.91 -28.37 -26.91
N ASP A 89 15.57 -27.23 -27.04
CA ASP A 89 16.27 -26.58 -25.92
C ASP A 89 15.28 -25.78 -25.06
N PHE A 90 15.12 -26.15 -23.78
CA PHE A 90 14.24 -25.45 -22.83
C PHE A 90 15.03 -24.70 -21.76
N ARG A 91 14.48 -23.55 -21.35
CA ARG A 91 15.08 -22.72 -20.29
C ARG A 91 15.01 -23.40 -18.94
N GLU A 92 16.07 -23.26 -18.15
CA GLU A 92 16.11 -23.76 -16.78
C GLU A 92 15.03 -23.10 -15.91
N SER A 93 14.49 -23.85 -14.94
CA SER A 93 13.41 -23.36 -14.06
C SER A 93 13.82 -22.14 -13.20
N SER A 94 15.11 -21.87 -13.04
CA SER A 94 15.62 -20.69 -12.34
C SER A 94 15.60 -19.42 -13.19
N ASP A 95 15.54 -19.54 -14.52
CA ASP A 95 15.53 -18.42 -15.47
C ASP A 95 14.11 -18.00 -15.87
N MET A 96 13.10 -18.38 -15.06
CA MET A 96 11.69 -18.07 -15.26
C MET A 96 11.37 -16.59 -15.05
N THR A 97 11.90 -15.70 -15.89
CA THR A 97 11.21 -14.43 -16.10
C THR A 97 9.90 -14.76 -16.82
N ASN A 98 8.77 -14.33 -16.27
CA ASN A 98 7.44 -14.58 -16.87
C ASN A 98 7.26 -13.91 -18.25
N ASN A 99 8.32 -13.38 -18.88
CA ASN A 99 8.25 -12.63 -20.12
C ASN A 99 8.84 -13.38 -21.33
N LEU A 100 9.87 -14.19 -21.14
CA LEU A 100 10.48 -14.98 -22.21
C LEU A 100 9.63 -16.23 -22.52
N PRO A 101 9.74 -16.80 -23.74
CA PRO A 101 9.16 -18.11 -24.03
C PRO A 101 9.79 -19.21 -23.15
N ASN A 102 9.12 -20.34 -22.96
CA ASN A 102 9.68 -21.46 -22.18
C ASN A 102 10.83 -22.18 -22.92
N CYS A 103 10.72 -22.25 -24.25
CA CYS A 103 11.70 -22.85 -25.14
C CYS A 103 12.69 -21.80 -25.63
N GLU A 104 13.98 -22.12 -25.66
CA GLU A 104 15.02 -21.29 -26.29
C GLU A 104 14.75 -21.11 -27.78
N GLU A 105 14.07 -22.07 -28.40
CA GLU A 105 13.75 -22.04 -29.82
C GLU A 105 12.31 -21.57 -30.08
N TYR A 106 12.17 -20.66 -31.03
CA TYR A 106 10.92 -19.98 -31.36
C TYR A 106 11.01 -19.28 -32.72
N VAL A 107 9.85 -18.87 -33.24
CA VAL A 107 9.75 -17.96 -34.37
C VAL A 107 8.71 -16.88 -34.10
N TYR A 108 9.00 -15.65 -34.54
CA TYR A 108 8.05 -14.55 -34.48
C TYR A 108 8.14 -13.65 -35.70
N VAL A 109 7.03 -12.97 -36.00
CA VAL A 109 7.00 -11.80 -36.88
C VAL A 109 6.95 -10.55 -36.02
N SER A 110 7.62 -9.48 -36.46
CA SER A 110 7.73 -8.25 -35.70
C SER A 110 7.80 -7.01 -36.57
N GLU A 111 7.44 -5.88 -35.98
CA GLU A 111 7.67 -4.55 -36.54
C GLU A 111 8.26 -3.66 -35.45
N SER A 112 9.30 -2.91 -35.81
CA SER A 112 9.92 -1.94 -34.90
C SER A 112 9.40 -0.54 -35.17
N PHE A 113 9.21 0.22 -34.11
CA PHE A 113 8.74 1.61 -34.16
C PHE A 113 9.58 2.48 -33.23
N VAL A 114 9.64 3.78 -33.53
CA VAL A 114 10.32 4.77 -32.70
C VAL A 114 9.32 5.43 -31.77
N TRP A 115 9.67 5.56 -30.50
CA TRP A 115 8.90 6.30 -29.50
C TRP A 115 9.43 7.72 -29.38
N ASP A 116 8.72 8.68 -29.97
CA ASP A 116 9.19 10.07 -30.08
C ASP A 116 8.99 10.91 -28.79
N TYR A 117 8.46 10.32 -27.71
CA TYR A 117 8.04 11.05 -26.52
C TYR A 117 8.89 10.69 -25.31
N ASN A 118 9.36 11.69 -24.56
CA ASN A 118 10.09 11.46 -23.31
C ASN A 118 9.13 11.24 -22.11
N VAL A 119 8.09 10.43 -22.31
CA VAL A 119 7.05 10.09 -21.33
C VAL A 119 6.52 8.69 -21.62
N LEU A 120 5.94 8.03 -20.61
CA LEU A 120 5.25 6.76 -20.82
C LEU A 120 3.91 6.95 -21.55
N PRO A 121 3.47 6.01 -22.41
CA PRO A 121 2.11 6.03 -22.93
C PRO A 121 1.09 5.82 -21.81
N THR A 122 -0.01 6.58 -21.84
CA THR A 122 -1.09 6.53 -20.85
C THR A 122 -1.94 5.26 -20.97
N GLN A 123 -2.10 4.77 -22.19
CA GLN A 123 -2.80 3.53 -22.50
C GLN A 123 -2.22 2.96 -23.78
N VAL A 124 -2.08 1.64 -23.84
CA VAL A 124 -1.68 0.93 -25.05
C VAL A 124 -2.68 -0.19 -25.31
N THR A 125 -3.10 -0.32 -26.56
CA THR A 125 -4.02 -1.37 -27.01
C THR A 125 -3.41 -2.08 -28.21
N ALA A 126 -3.26 -3.40 -28.12
CA ALA A 126 -2.88 -4.22 -29.25
C ALA A 126 -4.13 -4.87 -29.86
N HIS A 127 -4.22 -4.91 -31.20
CA HIS A 127 -5.20 -5.74 -31.90
C HIS A 127 -4.47 -6.73 -32.78
N ILE A 128 -4.89 -7.98 -32.72
CA ILE A 128 -4.32 -9.07 -33.49
C ILE A 128 -5.42 -9.85 -34.20
N ASP A 129 -5.05 -10.39 -35.35
CA ASP A 129 -5.85 -11.33 -36.12
C ASP A 129 -4.93 -12.43 -36.65
N TYR A 130 -5.19 -13.68 -36.25
CA TYR A 130 -4.43 -14.83 -36.73
C TYR A 130 -5.27 -16.12 -36.74
N ASP A 131 -4.94 -17.02 -37.64
CA ASP A 131 -5.41 -18.41 -37.64
C ASP A 131 -4.37 -19.33 -37.00
N LEU A 132 -4.79 -20.17 -36.05
CA LEU A 132 -4.01 -21.27 -35.49
C LEU A 132 -4.48 -22.59 -36.09
N ASN A 133 -3.56 -23.35 -36.67
CA ASN A 133 -3.82 -24.67 -37.24
C ASN A 133 -2.91 -25.72 -36.59
N LEU A 134 -3.53 -26.71 -35.93
CA LEU A 134 -2.86 -27.87 -35.38
C LEU A 134 -2.93 -29.02 -36.39
N ILE A 135 -1.78 -29.57 -36.77
CA ILE A 135 -1.66 -30.59 -37.81
C ILE A 135 -0.93 -31.80 -37.25
N GLY A 136 -1.41 -33.00 -37.60
CA GLY A 136 -0.84 -34.26 -37.12
C GLY A 136 -1.23 -34.54 -35.68
N ASP A 137 -0.28 -35.00 -34.87
CA ASP A 137 -0.57 -35.44 -33.50
C ASP A 137 -1.01 -34.28 -32.59
N PHE A 138 -0.64 -33.03 -32.91
CA PHE A 138 -1.03 -31.85 -32.11
C PHE A 138 -2.54 -31.62 -32.05
N ASP A 139 -3.30 -31.95 -33.10
CA ASP A 139 -4.77 -31.79 -33.14
C ASP A 139 -5.50 -32.81 -32.24
N SER A 140 -4.77 -33.81 -31.71
CA SER A 140 -5.34 -34.85 -30.85
C SER A 140 -5.23 -34.56 -29.35
N ILE A 141 -4.50 -33.50 -28.96
CA ILE A 141 -4.23 -33.17 -27.57
C ILE A 141 -5.14 -32.04 -27.10
N SER A 142 -5.98 -32.32 -26.11
CA SER A 142 -6.90 -31.34 -25.53
C SER A 142 -6.42 -30.72 -24.21
N TRP A 143 -5.41 -31.34 -23.59
CA TRP A 143 -4.72 -30.85 -22.40
C TRP A 143 -3.44 -31.69 -22.18
N PRO A 144 -2.31 -31.12 -21.72
CA PRO A 144 -2.05 -29.71 -21.39
C PRO A 144 -1.78 -28.82 -22.63
N TYR A 145 -1.54 -27.52 -22.42
CA TYR A 145 -1.10 -26.60 -23.48
C TYR A 145 0.33 -26.93 -23.90
N LEU A 146 0.52 -27.44 -25.12
CA LEU A 146 1.85 -27.82 -25.63
C LEU A 146 2.59 -26.66 -26.33
N HIS A 147 1.86 -25.61 -26.68
CA HIS A 147 2.36 -24.41 -27.31
C HIS A 147 1.66 -23.18 -26.73
N HIS A 148 2.27 -22.03 -26.95
CA HIS A 148 1.61 -20.75 -26.79
C HIS A 148 1.90 -19.86 -27.99
N VAL A 149 0.91 -19.06 -28.35
CA VAL A 149 1.10 -17.84 -29.13
C VAL A 149 1.38 -16.72 -28.14
N TYR A 150 2.45 -16.01 -28.35
CA TYR A 150 2.90 -14.93 -27.50
C TYR A 150 2.86 -13.62 -28.25
N ILE A 151 2.67 -12.53 -27.49
CA ILE A 151 2.92 -11.19 -27.98
C ILE A 151 3.85 -10.49 -27.02
N TRP A 152 4.86 -9.85 -27.59
CA TRP A 152 5.90 -9.16 -26.87
C TRP A 152 6.08 -7.74 -27.35
N ILE A 153 6.61 -6.93 -26.45
CA ILE A 153 7.29 -5.68 -26.75
C ILE A 153 8.72 -5.84 -26.27
N ILE A 154 9.67 -5.59 -27.14
CA ILE A 154 11.11 -5.77 -26.91
C ILE A 154 11.75 -4.40 -27.07
N ASP A 155 12.43 -3.90 -26.03
CA ASP A 155 13.12 -2.62 -26.11
C ASP A 155 14.50 -2.74 -26.77
N SER A 156 15.18 -1.62 -26.93
CA SER A 156 16.48 -1.58 -27.61
C SER A 156 17.65 -2.12 -26.78
N SER A 157 17.46 -2.34 -25.48
CA SER A 157 18.42 -3.04 -24.62
C SER A 157 18.35 -4.56 -24.82
N GLY A 158 17.25 -5.05 -25.40
CA GLY A 158 16.97 -6.46 -25.62
C GLY A 158 16.16 -7.08 -24.49
N GLU A 159 15.55 -6.28 -23.61
CA GLU A 159 14.64 -6.75 -22.58
C GLU A 159 13.25 -7.02 -23.17
N TRP A 160 12.65 -8.14 -22.76
CA TRP A 160 11.38 -8.63 -23.31
C TRP A 160 10.25 -8.38 -22.32
N THR A 161 9.15 -7.84 -22.82
CA THR A 161 7.91 -7.69 -22.08
C THR A 161 6.78 -8.46 -22.75
N ARG A 162 6.28 -9.50 -22.09
CA ARG A 162 5.13 -10.27 -22.60
C ARG A 162 3.82 -9.57 -22.26
N ILE A 163 3.00 -9.31 -23.28
CA ILE A 163 1.70 -8.66 -23.11
C ILE A 163 0.51 -9.60 -23.36
N TYR A 164 0.75 -10.77 -23.97
CA TYR A 164 -0.29 -11.77 -24.24
C TYR A 164 0.28 -13.20 -24.24
N THR A 165 -0.57 -14.15 -23.89
CA THR A 165 -0.31 -15.59 -24.02
C THR A 165 -1.63 -16.27 -24.39
N SER A 166 -1.64 -17.05 -25.46
CA SER A 166 -2.84 -17.76 -25.89
C SER A 166 -3.21 -18.89 -24.93
N THR A 167 -4.51 -19.20 -24.90
CA THR A 167 -5.07 -20.34 -24.15
C THR A 167 -5.81 -21.30 -25.08
N SER A 168 -5.41 -21.32 -26.35
CA SER A 168 -5.99 -22.15 -27.40
C SER A 168 -5.47 -23.59 -27.30
N ILE A 169 -6.36 -24.56 -27.46
CA ILE A 169 -6.02 -26.01 -27.49
C ILE A 169 -6.47 -26.70 -28.78
N ALA A 170 -7.08 -25.95 -29.69
CA ALA A 170 -7.62 -26.46 -30.94
C ALA A 170 -7.36 -25.45 -32.06
N SER A 171 -7.44 -25.90 -33.30
CA SER A 171 -7.37 -25.01 -34.45
C SER A 171 -8.52 -24.00 -34.42
N GLU A 172 -8.22 -22.71 -34.55
CA GLU A 172 -9.21 -21.63 -34.48
C GLU A 172 -8.70 -20.33 -35.11
N SER A 173 -9.62 -19.45 -35.48
CA SER A 173 -9.35 -18.06 -35.86
C SER A 173 -9.47 -17.17 -34.63
N VAL A 174 -8.45 -16.37 -34.34
CA VAL A 174 -8.36 -15.52 -33.15
C VAL A 174 -8.30 -14.06 -33.56
N VAL A 175 -9.36 -13.33 -33.23
CA VAL A 175 -9.38 -11.86 -33.26
C VAL A 175 -9.41 -11.37 -31.82
N SER A 176 -8.39 -10.64 -31.39
CA SER A 176 -8.29 -10.19 -30.00
C SER A 176 -7.87 -8.73 -29.88
N THR A 177 -8.53 -8.01 -28.97
CA THR A 177 -8.10 -6.70 -28.48
C THR A 177 -7.51 -6.89 -27.09
N ILE A 178 -6.25 -6.49 -26.92
CA ILE A 178 -5.49 -6.63 -25.69
C ILE A 178 -5.24 -5.23 -25.13
N SER A 179 -5.80 -4.94 -23.96
CA SER A 179 -5.40 -3.75 -23.19
C SER A 179 -4.12 -4.07 -22.43
N VAL A 180 -3.03 -3.40 -22.78
CA VAL A 180 -1.72 -3.63 -22.14
C VAL A 180 -1.76 -3.09 -20.70
N SER A 181 -1.23 -3.86 -19.75
CA SER A 181 -1.17 -3.45 -18.35
C SER A 181 -0.13 -2.34 -18.16
N TYR A 182 -0.30 -1.52 -17.12
CA TYR A 182 0.68 -0.49 -16.81
C TYR A 182 2.05 -1.06 -16.41
N ASP A 183 2.09 -2.22 -15.74
CA ASP A 183 3.34 -2.90 -15.44
C ASP A 183 4.09 -3.28 -16.73
N ALA A 184 3.37 -3.77 -17.74
CA ALA A 184 3.96 -4.03 -19.04
C ALA A 184 4.36 -2.74 -19.79
N ILE A 185 3.57 -1.68 -19.72
CA ILE A 185 3.94 -0.38 -20.29
C ILE A 185 5.21 0.17 -19.63
N SER A 186 5.26 0.18 -18.30
CA SER A 186 6.41 0.67 -17.54
C SER A 186 7.67 -0.13 -17.86
N ARG A 187 7.56 -1.46 -17.94
CA ARG A 187 8.69 -2.31 -18.30
C ARG A 187 9.18 -2.06 -19.73
N ALA A 188 8.26 -1.99 -20.69
CA ALA A 188 8.63 -1.86 -22.10
C ALA A 188 9.10 -0.45 -22.47
N TRP A 189 8.49 0.60 -21.93
CA TRP A 189 8.83 2.00 -22.27
C TRP A 189 9.69 2.71 -21.23
N GLY A 190 9.84 2.16 -20.02
CA GLY A 190 10.55 2.81 -18.92
C GLY A 190 11.96 3.23 -19.29
N GLY A 191 12.68 2.35 -20.00
CA GLY A 191 14.05 2.65 -20.40
C GLY A 191 14.17 3.70 -21.51
N THR A 192 13.09 3.98 -22.25
CA THR A 192 13.04 5.03 -23.28
C THR A 192 12.88 6.43 -22.68
N VAL A 193 12.48 6.55 -21.41
CA VAL A 193 12.30 7.84 -20.76
C VAL A 193 13.61 8.29 -20.14
N THR A 194 14.10 9.47 -20.55
CA THR A 194 15.25 10.13 -19.94
C THR A 194 14.81 10.78 -18.62
N GLY A 195 15.41 10.34 -17.51
CA GLY A 195 15.16 10.92 -16.18
C GLY A 195 15.84 12.29 -15.98
N ASP A 196 15.58 12.91 -14.83
CA ASP A 196 16.07 14.27 -14.49
C ASP A 196 17.60 14.41 -14.43
N SER A 197 18.30 13.30 -14.22
CA SER A 197 19.76 13.20 -14.34
C SER A 197 20.26 13.36 -15.79
N GLY A 198 19.36 13.39 -16.77
CA GLY A 198 19.65 13.42 -18.20
C GLY A 198 20.14 12.08 -18.74
N THR A 199 19.95 10.98 -18.01
CA THR A 199 20.37 9.64 -18.41
C THR A 199 19.17 8.81 -18.85
N GLN A 200 19.29 8.20 -20.02
CA GLN A 200 18.38 7.20 -20.54
C GLN A 200 18.97 5.79 -20.27
N GLU A 201 18.13 4.84 -19.87
CA GLU A 201 18.54 3.46 -19.61
C GLU A 201 18.75 2.70 -20.93
N ASP A 202 17.80 2.83 -21.86
CA ASP A 202 17.84 2.13 -23.13
C ASP A 202 18.87 2.74 -24.10
N PRO A 203 19.51 1.90 -24.96
CA PRO A 203 20.35 2.39 -26.04
C PRO A 203 19.67 3.37 -27.02
N SER A 204 18.35 3.28 -27.17
CA SER A 204 17.52 4.12 -28.04
C SER A 204 16.03 4.01 -27.71
N ASP A 205 15.21 4.94 -28.23
CA ASP A 205 13.74 4.91 -28.10
C ASP A 205 13.06 3.96 -29.12
N THR A 206 13.78 2.96 -29.63
CA THR A 206 13.23 2.00 -30.58
C THR A 206 12.69 0.78 -29.85
N LEU A 207 11.42 0.47 -30.06
CA LEU A 207 10.76 -0.72 -29.54
C LEU A 207 10.36 -1.64 -30.68
N THR A 208 10.23 -2.93 -30.38
CA THR A 208 9.81 -3.96 -31.32
C THR A 208 8.57 -4.66 -30.82
N PHE A 209 7.48 -4.60 -31.59
CA PHE A 209 6.27 -5.36 -31.33
C PHE A 209 6.36 -6.70 -32.07
N ALA A 210 6.16 -7.81 -31.37
CA ALA A 210 6.34 -9.14 -31.93
C ALA A 210 5.18 -10.08 -31.58
N ILE A 211 4.75 -10.90 -32.54
CA ILE A 211 3.85 -12.04 -32.33
C ILE A 211 4.54 -13.31 -32.80
N GLY A 212 4.55 -14.34 -31.96
CA GLY A 212 5.27 -15.57 -32.26
C GLY A 212 4.79 -16.78 -31.51
N ILE A 213 5.44 -17.92 -31.79
CA ILE A 213 5.12 -19.21 -31.21
C ILE A 213 6.32 -19.80 -30.51
N ALA A 214 6.07 -20.45 -29.38
CA ALA A 214 7.05 -21.31 -28.76
C ALA A 214 6.38 -22.51 -28.03
N PRO A 215 7.07 -23.65 -27.94
CA PRO A 215 6.69 -24.77 -27.10
C PRO A 215 6.62 -24.40 -25.62
N THR A 216 5.81 -25.13 -24.86
CA THR A 216 5.72 -25.00 -23.40
C THR A 216 6.52 -26.08 -22.67
N TYR A 217 6.78 -25.88 -21.38
CA TYR A 217 7.37 -26.94 -20.54
C TYR A 217 6.54 -28.23 -20.50
N ALA A 218 5.23 -28.15 -20.73
CA ALA A 218 4.40 -29.35 -20.77
C ALA A 218 4.78 -30.25 -21.96
N PHE A 219 5.21 -29.68 -23.08
CA PHE A 219 5.71 -30.45 -24.21
C PHE A 219 6.98 -31.26 -23.86
N ALA A 220 7.90 -30.67 -23.10
CA ALA A 220 9.16 -31.30 -22.72
C ALA A 220 9.03 -32.31 -21.56
N TYR A 221 8.32 -31.90 -20.50
CA TYR A 221 8.46 -32.50 -19.18
C TYR A 221 7.20 -33.18 -18.65
N ASP A 222 6.08 -33.14 -19.37
CA ASP A 222 4.91 -33.92 -18.99
C ASP A 222 5.22 -35.43 -18.98
N HIS A 223 4.55 -36.18 -18.10
CA HIS A 223 4.73 -37.64 -17.98
C HIS A 223 4.46 -38.41 -19.28
N SER A 224 3.75 -37.79 -20.24
CA SER A 224 3.46 -38.34 -21.55
C SER A 224 4.64 -38.26 -22.53
N ALA A 225 5.71 -37.53 -22.20
CA ALA A 225 6.94 -37.38 -22.99
C ALA A 225 6.67 -37.03 -24.47
N TYR A 226 5.90 -35.96 -24.70
CA TYR A 226 5.35 -35.59 -26.02
C TYR A 226 6.41 -35.43 -27.11
N TRP A 227 7.56 -34.84 -26.79
CA TRP A 227 8.70 -34.69 -27.71
C TRP A 227 9.21 -36.02 -28.29
N ASN A 228 9.00 -37.16 -27.61
CA ASN A 228 9.55 -38.44 -28.03
C ASN A 228 8.72 -39.15 -29.12
N TRP A 229 7.45 -38.76 -29.32
CA TRP A 229 6.56 -39.52 -30.22
C TRP A 229 5.66 -38.67 -31.11
N MET A 230 5.43 -37.40 -30.78
CA MET A 230 4.54 -36.56 -31.59
C MET A 230 5.17 -36.24 -32.95
N ASN A 231 4.36 -36.31 -34.01
CA ASN A 231 4.70 -35.86 -35.34
C ASN A 231 3.62 -34.91 -35.83
N GLY A 232 3.99 -33.69 -36.18
CA GLY A 232 3.00 -32.70 -36.56
C GLY A 232 3.58 -31.32 -36.77
N VAL A 233 2.69 -30.40 -37.10
CA VAL A 233 3.01 -28.99 -37.32
C VAL A 233 2.00 -28.15 -36.57
N ILE A 234 2.49 -27.12 -35.89
CA ILE A 234 1.66 -26.01 -35.42
C ILE A 234 1.94 -24.86 -36.37
N GLN A 235 0.90 -24.42 -37.07
CA GLN A 235 0.96 -23.33 -38.03
C GLN A 235 0.16 -22.16 -37.50
N ILE A 236 0.73 -20.96 -37.62
CA ILE A 236 0.03 -19.71 -37.41
C ILE A 236 0.07 -18.88 -38.68
N LEU A 237 -1.07 -18.38 -39.10
CA LEU A 237 -1.19 -17.40 -40.17
C LEU A 237 -1.57 -16.07 -39.52
N VAL A 238 -0.63 -15.14 -39.44
CA VAL A 238 -0.87 -13.81 -38.88
C VAL A 238 -1.38 -12.90 -39.99
N ASP A 239 -2.64 -12.51 -39.90
CA ASP A 239 -3.31 -11.62 -40.87
C ASP A 239 -3.03 -10.15 -40.58
N SER A 240 -3.07 -9.77 -39.29
CA SER A 240 -2.80 -8.38 -38.90
C SER A 240 -2.30 -8.26 -37.47
N MET A 241 -1.50 -7.23 -37.24
CA MET A 241 -1.07 -6.80 -35.92
C MET A 241 -1.06 -5.28 -35.85
N SER A 242 -1.74 -4.70 -34.88
CA SER A 242 -1.76 -3.24 -34.69
C SER A 242 -1.53 -2.89 -33.24
N LEU A 243 -0.92 -1.73 -33.02
CA LEU A 243 -0.63 -1.22 -31.71
C LEU A 243 -0.99 0.27 -31.68
N THR A 244 -2.01 0.61 -30.92
CA THR A 244 -2.41 2.00 -30.68
C THR A 244 -2.04 2.42 -29.26
N CYS A 245 -1.77 3.71 -29.06
CA CYS A 245 -1.64 4.28 -27.74
C CYS A 245 -2.34 5.63 -27.61
N ILE A 246 -2.62 5.98 -26.36
CA ILE A 246 -2.95 7.33 -25.92
C ILE A 246 -1.75 7.84 -25.13
N VAL A 247 -1.28 9.05 -25.43
CA VAL A 247 -0.16 9.69 -24.74
C VAL A 247 -0.49 11.15 -24.44
N ASN A 248 -0.12 11.64 -23.26
CA ASN A 248 -0.02 13.06 -23.02
C ASN A 248 1.45 13.48 -23.26
N PRO A 249 1.78 14.13 -24.39
CA PRO A 249 3.16 14.48 -24.71
C PRO A 249 3.71 15.65 -23.89
N ASN A 250 2.82 16.43 -23.28
CA ASN A 250 3.18 17.55 -22.43
C ASN A 250 2.39 17.40 -21.13
N PRO A 251 2.67 16.37 -20.32
CA PRO A 251 2.02 16.29 -19.02
C PRO A 251 2.34 17.58 -18.28
N ASP A 252 1.32 18.20 -17.68
CA ASP A 252 1.57 19.26 -16.71
C ASP A 252 2.62 18.74 -15.70
N GLU A 253 3.53 19.61 -15.26
CA GLU A 253 4.47 19.25 -14.20
C GLU A 253 3.67 18.79 -12.97
N GLU A 254 3.49 17.48 -12.83
CA GLU A 254 2.87 16.90 -11.65
C GLU A 254 3.84 17.16 -10.50
N THR A 255 3.42 17.99 -9.54
CA THR A 255 4.19 18.17 -8.32
C THR A 255 4.06 16.91 -7.49
N TYR A 256 5.05 16.03 -7.60
CA TYR A 256 5.11 14.82 -6.78
C TYR A 256 5.56 15.12 -5.36
N LEU A 257 5.15 14.24 -4.45
CA LEU A 257 5.76 14.15 -3.14
C LEU A 257 7.02 13.30 -3.29
N GLU A 258 8.17 13.95 -3.15
CA GLU A 258 9.49 13.31 -3.14
C GLU A 258 9.88 12.96 -1.69
N PRO A 259 9.78 11.70 -1.26
CA PRO A 259 10.31 11.28 0.03
C PRO A 259 11.82 11.50 0.14
N ASP A 260 12.25 11.95 1.32
CA ASP A 260 13.67 11.95 1.67
C ASP A 260 14.18 10.50 1.79
N PHE A 261 15.04 10.07 0.85
CA PHE A 261 15.80 8.84 0.99
C PHE A 261 16.85 8.99 2.10
N VAL A 262 16.79 8.12 3.09
CA VAL A 262 17.76 8.16 4.20
C VAL A 262 18.92 7.20 3.93
N ARG A 263 18.62 5.90 3.86
CA ARG A 263 19.64 4.84 3.75
C ARG A 263 19.01 3.49 3.42
N THR A 264 19.86 2.64 2.84
CA THR A 264 19.70 1.21 2.65
C THR A 264 20.56 0.44 3.66
N ARG A 265 19.97 -0.56 4.31
CA ARG A 265 20.72 -1.50 5.17
C ARG A 265 20.13 -2.91 5.13
N GLY A 266 21.02 -3.87 5.00
CA GLY A 266 20.79 -5.30 5.22
C GLY A 266 22.04 -6.00 5.76
N THR A 267 21.92 -7.30 5.96
CA THR A 267 22.99 -8.25 6.21
C THR A 267 23.36 -8.95 4.90
N THR A 268 24.12 -10.05 4.96
CA THR A 268 24.38 -10.91 3.78
C THR A 268 23.25 -11.93 3.54
N TYR A 269 22.12 -11.75 4.21
CA TYR A 269 20.94 -12.58 4.17
C TYR A 269 19.74 -11.69 3.84
N ASP A 270 18.62 -12.28 3.46
CA ASP A 270 17.40 -11.52 3.18
C ASP A 270 16.86 -10.90 4.48
N ASP A 271 16.83 -9.57 4.54
CA ASP A 271 16.31 -8.83 5.69
C ASP A 271 14.99 -8.15 5.33
N VAL A 272 13.90 -8.59 5.97
CA VAL A 272 12.57 -8.01 5.73
C VAL A 272 12.15 -7.23 6.96
N THR A 273 11.87 -5.94 6.79
CA THR A 273 11.24 -5.12 7.82
C THR A 273 9.74 -5.38 7.85
N GLN A 274 9.24 -5.70 9.04
CA GLN A 274 7.91 -6.26 9.26
C GLN A 274 6.97 -5.22 9.89
N ASP A 275 7.48 -4.42 10.84
CA ASP A 275 6.68 -3.39 11.51
C ASP A 275 7.55 -2.20 11.98
N ILE A 276 6.90 -1.06 12.23
CA ILE A 276 7.50 0.21 12.63
C ILE A 276 6.69 0.87 13.75
N ALA A 277 7.39 1.51 14.69
CA ALA A 277 6.78 2.33 15.72
C ALA A 277 7.56 3.63 15.93
N ILE A 278 6.86 4.71 16.28
CA ILE A 278 7.44 6.03 16.49
C ILE A 278 7.08 6.51 17.90
N THR A 279 8.07 6.95 18.68
CA THR A 279 7.85 7.58 19.98
C THR A 279 7.38 9.02 19.83
N GLU A 280 6.79 9.61 20.88
CA GLU A 280 6.30 11.00 20.87
C GLU A 280 7.41 12.05 20.64
N ASP A 281 8.67 11.72 20.95
CA ASP A 281 9.84 12.55 20.62
C ASP A 281 10.33 12.36 19.16
N GLY A 282 9.63 11.52 18.39
CA GLY A 282 9.86 11.26 16.97
C GLY A 282 10.92 10.20 16.68
N ALA A 283 11.46 9.48 17.67
CA ALA A 283 12.44 8.43 17.42
C ALA A 283 11.76 7.20 16.79
N ILE A 284 12.39 6.65 15.75
CA ILE A 284 11.80 5.57 14.95
C ILE A 284 12.40 4.23 15.35
N TYR A 285 11.56 3.21 15.42
CA TYR A 285 11.93 1.84 15.73
C TYR A 285 11.37 0.89 14.68
N THR A 286 12.20 -0.01 14.17
CA THR A 286 11.76 -1.07 13.25
C THR A 286 12.03 -2.44 13.84
N ILE A 287 11.13 -3.38 13.55
CA ILE A 287 11.36 -4.80 13.76
C ILE A 287 11.48 -5.48 12.39
N SER A 288 12.54 -6.28 12.24
CA SER A 288 12.85 -6.96 11.00
C SER A 288 13.16 -8.44 11.27
N THR A 289 12.97 -9.29 10.26
CA THR A 289 13.40 -10.68 10.26
C THR A 289 14.55 -10.85 9.28
N THR A 290 15.67 -11.35 9.79
CA THR A 290 16.83 -11.77 8.98
C THR A 290 16.67 -13.25 8.64
N TYR A 291 16.42 -13.59 7.38
CA TYR A 291 16.19 -14.96 6.93
C TYR A 291 17.50 -15.68 6.63
N SER A 292 17.89 -16.57 7.54
CA SER A 292 19.06 -17.44 7.38
C SER A 292 18.70 -18.86 7.84
N ASP A 293 19.63 -19.81 7.76
CA ASP A 293 19.45 -21.16 8.32
C ASP A 293 18.99 -21.14 9.80
N ASN A 294 19.30 -20.06 10.53
CA ASN A 294 18.79 -19.78 11.86
C ASN A 294 18.31 -18.33 11.95
N SER A 295 17.14 -18.05 11.35
CA SER A 295 16.55 -16.72 11.30
C SER A 295 16.55 -16.01 12.67
N SER A 296 16.74 -14.69 12.62
CA SER A 296 16.80 -13.86 13.82
C SER A 296 15.95 -12.60 13.69
N ILE A 297 15.55 -12.08 14.85
CA ILE A 297 14.80 -10.84 14.97
C ILE A 297 15.78 -9.69 15.15
N THR A 298 15.58 -8.61 14.41
CA THR A 298 16.42 -7.42 14.48
C THR A 298 15.57 -6.21 14.88
N LEU A 299 15.89 -5.59 16.00
CA LEU A 299 15.31 -4.32 16.47
C LEU A 299 16.31 -3.20 16.17
N THR A 300 15.89 -2.20 15.40
CA THR A 300 16.72 -1.03 15.07
C THR A 300 16.06 0.26 15.53
N LYS A 301 16.86 1.15 16.11
CA LYS A 301 16.45 2.52 16.47
C LYS A 301 17.12 3.53 15.56
N TYR A 302 16.35 4.52 15.13
CA TYR A 302 16.79 5.64 14.32
C TYR A 302 16.46 6.99 14.98
N THR A 303 17.10 8.06 14.53
CA THR A 303 16.72 9.44 14.86
C THR A 303 15.41 9.83 14.20
N THR A 304 14.89 11.02 14.52
CA THR A 304 13.75 11.64 13.83
C THR A 304 14.04 12.02 12.38
N THR A 305 15.26 11.80 11.88
CA THR A 305 15.69 12.02 10.49
C THR A 305 16.09 10.70 9.81
N GLY A 306 15.87 9.57 10.48
CA GLY A 306 16.19 8.23 9.99
C GLY A 306 17.64 7.80 10.15
N ASP A 307 18.51 8.57 10.84
CA ASP A 307 19.88 8.11 11.10
C ASP A 307 19.91 6.97 12.11
N GLU A 308 20.57 5.85 11.78
CA GLU A 308 20.68 4.71 12.70
C GLU A 308 21.43 5.11 13.97
N LEU A 309 20.79 4.88 15.12
CA LEU A 309 21.40 5.05 16.44
C LEU A 309 21.99 3.73 16.94
N TRP A 310 21.23 2.64 16.81
CA TRP A 310 21.70 1.31 17.19
C TRP A 310 20.81 0.19 16.67
N THR A 311 21.37 -1.02 16.64
CA THR A 311 20.65 -2.27 16.34
C THR A 311 20.93 -3.36 17.35
N ARG A 312 19.91 -4.19 17.59
CA ARG A 312 19.96 -5.36 18.46
C ARG A 312 19.39 -6.54 17.72
N SER A 313 20.17 -7.62 17.64
CA SER A 313 19.68 -8.90 17.15
C SER A 313 19.30 -9.80 18.33
N LEU A 314 18.21 -10.53 18.17
CA LEU A 314 17.71 -11.52 19.10
C LEU A 314 17.53 -12.83 18.33
N GLN A 315 18.18 -13.88 18.82
CA GLN A 315 18.20 -15.20 18.20
C GLN A 315 18.05 -16.30 19.26
N GLY A 316 17.43 -17.40 18.87
CA GLY A 316 17.37 -18.63 19.64
C GLY A 316 18.30 -19.71 19.11
N SER A 317 18.15 -20.91 19.68
CA SER A 317 18.73 -22.15 19.13
C SER A 317 17.98 -22.68 17.90
N THR A 318 16.88 -22.03 17.55
CA THR A 318 15.98 -22.34 16.43
C THR A 318 15.61 -21.03 15.73
N PRO A 319 15.11 -21.08 14.48
CA PRO A 319 14.72 -19.89 13.74
C PRO A 319 13.62 -19.11 14.47
N TRP A 320 13.86 -17.82 14.65
CA TRP A 320 12.93 -16.85 15.25
C TRP A 320 12.59 -15.78 14.22
N MET A 321 11.33 -15.36 14.19
CA MET A 321 10.80 -14.38 13.25
C MET A 321 10.08 -13.27 14.04
N GLY A 322 10.32 -12.02 13.69
CA GLY A 322 9.64 -10.86 14.27
C GLY A 322 8.57 -10.37 13.32
N PHE A 323 7.42 -9.94 13.83
CA PHE A 323 6.29 -9.51 13.00
C PHE A 323 5.71 -8.16 13.42
N GLY A 324 5.58 -7.88 14.72
CA GLY A 324 4.94 -6.66 15.21
C GLY A 324 5.74 -5.98 16.32
N ILE A 325 5.56 -4.67 16.47
CA ILE A 325 6.21 -3.85 17.51
C ILE A 325 5.21 -2.87 18.15
N ALA A 326 5.32 -2.71 19.48
CA ALA A 326 4.61 -1.71 20.24
C ALA A 326 5.60 -0.95 21.14
N ILE A 327 5.34 0.34 21.34
CA ILE A 327 6.23 1.22 22.10
C ILE A 327 5.45 2.15 23.01
N THR A 328 5.97 2.37 24.22
CA THR A 328 5.53 3.45 25.12
C THR A 328 6.72 4.35 25.44
N ASP A 329 6.55 5.34 26.31
CA ASP A 329 7.66 6.18 26.81
C ASP A 329 8.69 5.40 27.64
N SER A 330 8.38 4.16 28.05
CA SER A 330 9.20 3.40 28.99
C SER A 330 9.72 2.06 28.46
N GLU A 331 9.03 1.47 27.48
CA GLU A 331 9.29 0.11 27.03
C GLU A 331 9.03 -0.08 25.55
N ILE A 332 9.70 -1.09 25.01
CA ILE A 332 9.55 -1.57 23.63
C ILE A 332 9.19 -3.04 23.73
N VAL A 333 8.10 -3.45 23.11
CA VAL A 333 7.68 -4.84 23.00
C VAL A 333 7.64 -5.24 21.54
N ALA A 334 8.23 -6.36 21.20
CA ALA A 334 8.08 -6.98 19.88
C ALA A 334 7.44 -8.36 20.02
N VAL A 335 6.66 -8.72 19.01
CA VAL A 335 6.03 -10.04 18.89
C VAL A 335 6.44 -10.74 17.61
N GLY A 336 6.35 -12.06 17.64
CA GLY A 336 6.86 -12.90 16.59
C GLY A 336 6.50 -14.37 16.78
N SER A 337 7.30 -15.23 16.16
CA SER A 337 7.29 -16.66 16.44
C SER A 337 8.70 -17.21 16.67
N ALA A 338 8.76 -18.31 17.40
CA ALA A 338 9.94 -19.12 17.61
C ALA A 338 9.61 -20.57 17.32
N ILE A 339 10.43 -21.26 16.52
CA ILE A 339 10.22 -22.69 16.27
C ILE A 339 10.67 -23.48 17.50
N VAL A 340 9.75 -24.21 18.14
CA VAL A 340 10.01 -25.10 19.27
C VAL A 340 9.51 -26.49 18.91
N THR A 341 10.41 -27.48 18.90
CA THR A 341 10.04 -28.89 18.64
C THR A 341 9.26 -29.14 17.34
N ASN A 342 9.59 -28.40 16.27
CA ASN A 342 8.93 -28.41 14.95
C ASN A 342 7.53 -27.77 14.90
N GLU A 343 7.12 -27.06 15.94
CA GLU A 343 5.94 -26.20 15.94
C GLU A 343 6.40 -24.74 16.13
N SER A 344 5.70 -23.79 15.53
CA SER A 344 5.93 -22.36 15.81
C SER A 344 5.11 -21.94 17.03
N ASP A 345 5.76 -21.33 18.00
CA ASP A 345 5.11 -20.77 19.19
C ASP A 345 5.29 -19.24 19.20
N THR A 346 4.31 -18.53 19.76
CA THR A 346 4.30 -17.08 19.89
C THR A 346 5.49 -16.62 20.74
N LEU A 347 6.29 -15.72 20.19
CA LEU A 347 7.42 -15.09 20.88
C LEU A 347 7.05 -13.66 21.25
N ILE A 348 7.39 -13.26 22.48
CA ILE A 348 7.29 -11.89 22.97
C ILE A 348 8.65 -11.50 23.54
N ALA A 349 9.16 -10.35 23.15
CA ALA A 349 10.41 -9.81 23.66
C ALA A 349 10.26 -8.35 24.06
N LYS A 350 10.90 -7.98 25.18
CA LYS A 350 10.82 -6.63 25.74
C LYS A 350 12.20 -6.03 25.91
N TRP A 351 12.36 -4.78 25.49
CA TRP A 351 13.55 -3.96 25.66
C TRP A 351 13.22 -2.65 26.36
N ASN A 352 14.24 -1.98 26.88
CA ASN A 352 14.17 -0.55 27.19
C ASN A 352 14.65 0.28 25.98
N HIS A 353 14.47 1.61 26.04
CA HIS A 353 14.89 2.53 24.97
C HIS A 353 16.41 2.62 24.73
N GLN A 354 17.24 2.07 25.61
CA GLN A 354 18.69 1.90 25.40
C GLN A 354 19.02 0.62 24.61
N GLY A 355 18.01 -0.16 24.23
CA GLY A 355 18.16 -1.42 23.52
C GLY A 355 18.68 -2.56 24.41
N VAL A 356 18.46 -2.49 25.73
CA VAL A 356 18.79 -3.58 26.66
C VAL A 356 17.58 -4.50 26.79
N LEU A 357 17.75 -5.74 26.37
CA LEU A 357 16.74 -6.79 26.51
C LEU A 357 16.42 -7.00 27.99
N GLN A 358 15.16 -6.82 28.36
CA GLN A 358 14.66 -7.07 29.71
C GLN A 358 14.29 -8.54 29.87
N TRP A 359 13.52 -9.08 28.92
CA TRP A 359 13.16 -10.49 28.85
C TRP A 359 12.67 -10.86 27.44
N ASN A 360 12.67 -12.16 27.15
CA ASN A 360 11.88 -12.76 26.06
C ASN A 360 11.16 -14.01 26.59
N LYS A 361 10.02 -14.34 25.99
CA LYS A 361 9.15 -15.46 26.35
C LYS A 361 8.60 -16.10 25.09
N THR A 362 8.71 -17.42 25.00
CA THR A 362 8.00 -18.24 24.02
C THR A 362 6.82 -18.88 24.72
N VAL A 363 5.63 -18.74 24.14
CA VAL A 363 4.37 -19.16 24.73
C VAL A 363 3.63 -20.01 23.72
N ASN A 364 3.44 -21.29 24.05
CA ASN A 364 2.61 -22.20 23.27
C ASN A 364 1.14 -21.94 23.60
N LEU A 365 0.41 -21.41 22.63
CA LEU A 365 -1.04 -21.19 22.69
C LEU A 365 -1.80 -22.34 22.01
N GLY A 366 -1.10 -23.16 21.22
CA GLY A 366 -1.55 -24.47 20.76
C GLY A 366 -1.36 -24.63 19.25
N GLY A 367 -0.73 -25.74 18.84
CA GLY A 367 -0.37 -25.98 17.44
C GLY A 367 0.68 -24.98 16.97
N ASN A 368 0.64 -24.59 15.69
CA ASN A 368 1.47 -23.50 15.19
C ASN A 368 0.79 -22.15 15.48
N ASP A 369 1.33 -21.37 16.40
CA ASP A 369 0.84 -20.05 16.76
C ASP A 369 1.89 -18.93 16.53
N TYR A 370 1.42 -17.82 15.99
CA TYR A 370 2.25 -16.68 15.58
C TYR A 370 1.69 -15.39 16.17
N GLY A 371 2.50 -14.63 16.90
CA GLY A 371 2.13 -13.28 17.34
C GLY A 371 2.43 -12.28 16.22
N LEU A 372 1.40 -11.62 15.69
CA LEU A 372 1.52 -10.80 14.48
C LEU A 372 1.53 -9.31 14.77
N HIS A 373 0.62 -8.83 15.64
CA HIS A 373 0.59 -7.43 16.08
C HIS A 373 0.43 -7.35 17.59
N ALA A 374 0.92 -6.26 18.18
CA ALA A 374 0.84 -6.02 19.61
C ALA A 374 0.55 -4.57 19.92
N ASP A 375 -0.02 -4.34 21.11
CA ASP A 375 -0.12 -3.00 21.69
C ASP A 375 -0.07 -3.09 23.23
N ILE A 376 0.25 -1.98 23.89
CA ILE A 376 0.54 -1.90 25.33
C ILE A 376 -0.46 -0.96 25.99
N ALA A 377 -1.13 -1.46 27.03
CA ALA A 377 -2.04 -0.64 27.84
C ALA A 377 -1.27 0.28 28.81
N ASP A 378 -1.92 1.33 29.29
CA ASP A 378 -1.37 2.26 30.30
C ASP A 378 -0.91 1.56 31.60
N ASP A 379 -1.49 0.41 31.94
CA ASP A 379 -1.10 -0.40 33.10
C ASP A 379 0.10 -1.33 32.84
N GLY A 380 0.64 -1.31 31.61
CA GLY A 380 1.74 -2.15 31.16
C GLY A 380 1.31 -3.55 30.71
N SER A 381 0.02 -3.86 30.67
CA SER A 381 -0.47 -5.10 30.07
C SER A 381 -0.17 -5.10 28.57
N ILE A 382 0.29 -6.24 28.07
CA ILE A 382 0.63 -6.42 26.65
C ILE A 382 -0.51 -7.20 26.01
N PHE A 383 -1.05 -6.69 24.91
CA PHE A 383 -2.05 -7.38 24.11
C PHE A 383 -1.42 -7.81 22.79
N VAL A 384 -1.72 -9.04 22.37
CA VAL A 384 -1.22 -9.63 21.13
C VAL A 384 -2.39 -10.18 20.34
N ILE A 385 -2.49 -9.78 19.08
CA ILE A 385 -3.34 -10.45 18.10
C ILE A 385 -2.45 -11.26 17.16
N GLY A 386 -2.84 -12.49 16.91
CA GLY A 386 -2.03 -13.44 16.17
C GLY A 386 -2.86 -14.50 15.49
N SER A 387 -2.19 -15.47 14.87
CA SER A 387 -2.85 -16.54 14.14
C SER A 387 -2.48 -17.91 14.66
N TYR A 388 -3.46 -18.82 14.65
CA TYR A 388 -3.23 -20.27 14.66
C TYR A 388 -3.22 -20.76 13.22
N LEU A 389 -2.12 -21.37 12.80
CA LEU A 389 -2.02 -22.05 11.52
C LEU A 389 -2.49 -23.50 11.69
N GLY A 390 -3.79 -23.73 11.48
CA GLY A 390 -4.36 -25.07 11.42
C GLY A 390 -4.08 -25.78 10.10
N GLU A 391 -4.27 -27.10 10.05
CA GLU A 391 -4.06 -27.92 8.84
C GLU A 391 -4.95 -27.52 7.65
N ILE A 392 -6.11 -26.90 7.92
CA ILE A 392 -7.13 -26.57 6.92
C ILE A 392 -7.38 -25.06 6.81
N VAL A 393 -7.45 -24.34 7.94
CA VAL A 393 -7.74 -22.90 7.99
C VAL A 393 -6.91 -22.19 9.03
N THR A 394 -6.53 -20.94 8.73
CA THR A 394 -5.89 -20.01 9.66
C THR A 394 -6.95 -19.27 10.46
N THR A 395 -6.82 -19.21 11.79
CA THR A 395 -7.78 -18.48 12.66
C THR A 395 -7.07 -17.45 13.54
N ALA A 396 -7.73 -16.33 13.83
CA ALA A 396 -7.17 -15.29 14.67
C ALA A 396 -7.35 -15.58 16.17
N TYR A 397 -6.38 -15.18 16.99
CA TYR A 397 -6.47 -15.16 18.45
C TYR A 397 -6.20 -13.77 19.00
N LEU A 398 -6.75 -13.48 20.18
CA LEU A 398 -6.39 -12.33 21.00
C LEU A 398 -5.90 -12.85 22.36
N ALA A 399 -4.72 -12.40 22.79
CA ALA A 399 -4.14 -12.78 24.06
C ALA A 399 -3.69 -11.56 24.86
N LYS A 400 -3.82 -11.66 26.19
CA LYS A 400 -3.31 -10.66 27.14
C LYS A 400 -2.20 -11.25 27.99
N PHE A 401 -1.13 -10.50 28.13
CA PHE A 401 0.02 -10.80 28.96
C PHE A 401 0.22 -9.72 30.02
N THR A 402 0.79 -10.10 31.16
CA THR A 402 1.24 -9.13 32.17
C THR A 402 2.50 -8.40 31.69
N ILE A 403 2.86 -7.30 32.36
CA ILE A 403 4.09 -6.53 32.13
C ILE A 403 5.40 -7.36 32.21
N ASP A 404 5.34 -8.51 32.90
CA ASP A 404 6.42 -9.48 33.05
C ASP A 404 6.37 -10.62 32.00
N GLY A 405 5.45 -10.55 31.05
CA GLY A 405 5.29 -11.50 29.95
C GLY A 405 4.57 -12.80 30.32
N SER A 406 3.81 -12.84 31.43
CA SER A 406 3.02 -14.02 31.80
C SER A 406 1.64 -13.98 31.14
N LEU A 407 1.22 -15.08 30.51
CA LEU A 407 -0.11 -15.19 29.90
C LEU A 407 -1.21 -15.05 30.96
N SER A 408 -2.06 -14.03 30.79
CA SER A 408 -3.25 -13.82 31.62
C SER A 408 -4.45 -14.57 31.05
N TRP A 409 -4.70 -14.42 29.76
CA TRP A 409 -5.74 -15.14 29.04
C TRP A 409 -5.47 -15.15 27.53
N SER A 410 -6.09 -16.10 26.82
CA SER A 410 -6.18 -16.14 25.36
C SER A 410 -7.61 -16.46 24.94
N LYS A 411 -8.08 -15.83 23.85
CA LYS A 411 -9.44 -15.93 23.29
C LYS A 411 -9.35 -16.12 21.78
N ASN A 412 -10.43 -16.62 21.18
CA ASN A 412 -10.60 -16.52 19.73
C ASN A 412 -10.83 -15.04 19.36
N GLY A 413 -9.99 -14.51 18.47
CA GLY A 413 -9.97 -13.09 18.10
C GLY A 413 -10.69 -12.77 16.79
N GLY A 414 -11.25 -13.78 16.11
CA GLY A 414 -11.95 -13.62 14.82
C GLY A 414 -13.09 -14.62 14.64
N LEU A 415 -13.39 -14.96 13.40
CA LEU A 415 -14.42 -15.98 13.09
C LEU A 415 -13.87 -17.41 13.21
N PRO A 416 -14.71 -18.39 13.62
CA PRO A 416 -14.27 -19.77 13.83
C PRO A 416 -13.96 -20.56 12.55
N PHE A 417 -14.32 -20.04 11.37
CA PHE A 417 -14.17 -20.75 10.08
C PHE A 417 -12.99 -20.26 9.24
N GLY A 418 -12.12 -19.45 9.82
CA GLY A 418 -10.95 -18.90 9.15
C GLY A 418 -11.01 -17.38 9.14
N ASP A 419 -9.98 -16.75 9.69
CA ASP A 419 -9.85 -15.30 9.76
C ASP A 419 -8.39 -14.92 9.98
N ILE A 420 -7.95 -13.82 9.36
CA ILE A 420 -6.56 -13.38 9.37
C ILE A 420 -6.49 -12.10 10.19
N PRO A 421 -5.68 -12.02 11.26
CA PRO A 421 -5.53 -10.77 12.01
C PRO A 421 -4.77 -9.73 11.18
N TRP A 422 -5.16 -8.47 11.32
CA TRP A 422 -4.52 -7.35 10.62
C TRP A 422 -4.02 -6.26 11.54
N ASP A 423 -4.69 -6.01 12.67
CA ASP A 423 -4.32 -4.87 13.52
C ASP A 423 -4.94 -5.00 14.92
N ILE A 424 -4.30 -4.34 15.90
CA ILE A 424 -4.77 -4.23 17.29
C ILE A 424 -4.44 -2.84 17.82
N ALA A 425 -5.33 -2.28 18.62
CA ALA A 425 -5.06 -1.06 19.36
C ALA A 425 -5.79 -1.05 20.71
N VAL A 426 -5.13 -0.52 21.73
CA VAL A 426 -5.60 -0.39 23.10
C VAL A 426 -5.91 1.08 23.35
N ALA A 427 -7.15 1.39 23.68
CA ALA A 427 -7.56 2.74 24.00
C ALA A 427 -7.28 3.09 25.46
N SER A 428 -7.03 4.37 25.72
CA SER A 428 -6.86 4.93 27.07
C SER A 428 -8.09 4.74 27.99
N ASP A 429 -9.25 4.40 27.43
CA ASP A 429 -10.46 4.06 28.20
C ASP A 429 -10.47 2.60 28.70
N GLY A 430 -9.42 1.83 28.41
CA GLY A 430 -9.26 0.44 28.86
C GLY A 430 -10.02 -0.56 27.99
N TYR A 431 -10.32 -0.23 26.74
CA TYR A 431 -10.85 -1.19 25.77
C TYR A 431 -9.81 -1.52 24.69
N VAL A 432 -9.92 -2.72 24.17
CA VAL A 432 -9.07 -3.22 23.09
C VAL A 432 -9.89 -3.33 21.82
N TYR A 433 -9.35 -2.89 20.71
CA TYR A 433 -9.97 -2.97 19.40
C TYR A 433 -9.10 -3.80 18.48
N THR A 434 -9.72 -4.71 17.74
CA THR A 434 -9.03 -5.62 16.84
C THR A 434 -9.65 -5.54 15.45
N ALA A 435 -8.81 -5.55 14.42
CA ALA A 435 -9.24 -5.83 13.06
C ALA A 435 -8.66 -7.17 12.60
N THR A 436 -9.54 -7.97 12.02
CA THR A 436 -9.20 -9.13 11.21
C THR A 436 -9.69 -8.88 9.79
N ARG A 437 -9.40 -9.80 8.87
CA ARG A 437 -9.90 -9.75 7.51
C ARG A 437 -11.43 -9.69 7.48
N LEU A 438 -12.11 -10.35 8.41
CA LEU A 438 -13.56 -10.52 8.38
C LEU A 438 -14.33 -9.77 9.47
N VAL A 439 -13.64 -9.23 10.48
CA VAL A 439 -14.26 -8.69 11.69
C VAL A 439 -13.51 -7.47 12.20
N ILE A 440 -14.28 -6.48 12.67
CA ILE A 440 -13.80 -5.53 13.67
C ILE A 440 -14.50 -5.81 14.99
N ALA A 441 -13.76 -5.75 16.11
CA ALA A 441 -14.32 -6.04 17.42
C ALA A 441 -13.75 -5.13 18.50
N LYS A 442 -14.58 -4.91 19.53
CA LYS A 442 -14.22 -4.25 20.78
C LYS A 442 -14.27 -5.25 21.92
N TRP A 443 -13.25 -5.24 22.78
CA TRP A 443 -13.05 -6.14 23.90
C TRP A 443 -12.78 -5.34 25.17
N ASP A 444 -13.23 -5.84 26.32
CA ASP A 444 -12.76 -5.34 27.60
C ASP A 444 -11.40 -5.96 28.00
N MET A 445 -10.79 -5.43 29.07
CA MET A 445 -9.49 -5.90 29.58
C MET A 445 -9.46 -7.36 30.05
N ASP A 446 -10.63 -7.98 30.23
CA ASP A 446 -10.80 -9.37 30.67
C ASP A 446 -11.02 -10.33 29.48
N GLY A 447 -11.05 -9.79 28.26
CA GLY A 447 -11.23 -10.55 27.02
C GLY A 447 -12.68 -10.92 26.75
N THR A 448 -13.63 -10.18 27.31
CA THR A 448 -15.04 -10.27 26.94
C THR A 448 -15.29 -9.36 25.74
N GLN A 449 -15.85 -9.92 24.69
CA GLN A 449 -16.23 -9.15 23.52
C GLN A 449 -17.44 -8.26 23.84
N VAL A 450 -17.29 -6.95 23.68
CA VAL A 450 -18.34 -5.94 23.90
C VAL A 450 -19.25 -5.85 22.67
N TRP A 451 -18.64 -5.75 21.49
CA TRP A 451 -19.34 -5.78 20.20
C TRP A 451 -18.39 -6.26 19.10
N HIS A 452 -18.95 -6.77 18.00
CA HIS A 452 -18.23 -6.99 16.74
C HIS A 452 -19.12 -6.62 15.56
N GLU A 453 -18.51 -6.37 14.41
CA GLU A 453 -19.18 -6.25 13.12
C GLU A 453 -18.42 -7.03 12.06
N THR A 454 -19.14 -7.76 11.21
CA THR A 454 -18.56 -8.52 10.09
C THR A 454 -18.48 -7.68 8.82
N GLY A 455 -17.45 -7.87 8.01
CA GLY A 455 -17.16 -7.11 6.78
C GLY A 455 -15.78 -7.50 6.24
N VAL A 456 -15.29 -6.90 5.16
CA VAL A 456 -13.91 -7.17 4.71
C VAL A 456 -13.03 -6.00 5.11
N TYR A 457 -12.31 -6.13 6.22
CA TYR A 457 -11.50 -5.05 6.75
C TYR A 457 -10.02 -5.27 6.47
N ARG A 458 -9.26 -4.16 6.40
CA ARG A 458 -7.80 -4.20 6.23
C ARG A 458 -7.04 -3.47 7.33
N SER A 459 -7.62 -2.45 7.95
CA SER A 459 -6.95 -1.64 8.99
C SER A 459 -7.97 -1.07 9.97
N VAL A 460 -7.54 -0.84 11.22
CA VAL A 460 -8.31 -0.09 12.22
C VAL A 460 -7.38 0.82 13.01
N LYS A 461 -7.74 2.10 13.18
CA LYS A 461 -7.01 3.01 14.06
C LYS A 461 -7.96 3.71 15.01
N ILE A 462 -7.49 3.92 16.23
CA ILE A 462 -8.26 4.54 17.31
C ILE A 462 -7.94 6.03 17.37
N THR A 463 -8.96 6.86 17.41
CA THR A 463 -8.85 8.30 17.68
C THR A 463 -8.70 8.53 19.18
N ARG A 464 -8.10 9.66 19.59
CA ARG A 464 -7.99 10.03 21.01
C ARG A 464 -9.34 10.04 21.76
N ASP A 465 -10.43 10.34 21.06
CA ASP A 465 -11.79 10.39 21.62
C ASP A 465 -12.46 9.01 21.68
N GLY A 466 -11.75 7.93 21.31
CA GLY A 466 -12.23 6.55 21.38
C GLY A 466 -13.10 6.10 20.20
N ASN A 467 -13.28 6.96 19.19
CA ASN A 467 -13.84 6.55 17.89
C ASN A 467 -12.79 5.77 17.09
N LEU A 468 -13.24 5.03 16.08
CA LEU A 468 -12.40 4.21 15.22
C LEU A 468 -12.54 4.65 13.77
N TYR A 469 -11.45 4.54 13.03
CA TYR A 469 -11.47 4.57 11.56
C TYR A 469 -11.04 3.23 11.03
N THR A 470 -11.72 2.75 9.98
CA THR A 470 -11.40 1.48 9.33
C THR A 470 -11.45 1.63 7.82
N THR A 471 -10.75 0.74 7.13
CA THR A 471 -10.96 0.53 5.68
C THR A 471 -11.74 -0.74 5.45
N ASN A 472 -12.81 -0.63 4.65
CA ASN A 472 -13.68 -1.74 4.25
C ASN A 472 -13.55 -1.95 2.74
N LEU A 473 -13.30 -3.18 2.32
CA LEU A 473 -13.07 -3.58 0.95
C LEU A 473 -14.25 -4.39 0.42
N LEU A 474 -14.49 -4.37 -0.90
CA LEU A 474 -15.38 -5.31 -1.57
C LEU A 474 -16.86 -5.32 -1.09
N THR A 475 -17.58 -4.18 -1.05
CA THR A 475 -18.95 -4.02 -1.64
C THR A 475 -19.73 -2.78 -1.13
N PRO A 476 -20.46 -2.06 -2.02
CA PRO A 476 -20.31 -1.99 -3.48
C PRO A 476 -19.07 -1.16 -3.91
N THR A 477 -18.39 -0.49 -2.97
CA THR A 477 -17.20 0.34 -3.19
C THR A 477 -16.23 0.14 -2.03
N ASN A 478 -14.95 0.49 -2.20
CA ASN A 478 -14.01 0.52 -1.07
C ASN A 478 -14.26 1.79 -0.24
N LEU A 479 -14.28 1.66 1.08
CA LEU A 479 -14.68 2.73 1.98
C LEU A 479 -13.62 2.99 3.05
N LEU A 480 -13.41 4.27 3.37
CA LEU A 480 -12.98 4.69 4.69
C LEU A 480 -14.22 4.94 5.55
N GLN A 481 -14.26 4.37 6.75
CA GLN A 481 -15.43 4.36 7.60
C GLN A 481 -15.09 4.79 9.03
N GLN A 482 -15.90 5.68 9.59
CA GLN A 482 -15.90 5.97 11.03
C GLN A 482 -16.82 5.03 11.81
N TRP A 483 -16.40 4.70 13.02
CA TRP A 483 -17.19 3.99 14.02
C TRP A 483 -17.12 4.72 15.34
N TYR A 484 -18.25 4.84 16.01
CA TYR A 484 -18.30 5.31 17.37
C TYR A 484 -17.90 4.18 18.32
N SER A 485 -17.41 4.52 19.52
CA SER A 485 -16.97 3.56 20.54
C SER A 485 -18.04 2.52 20.97
N ASN A 486 -19.31 2.80 20.68
CA ASN A 486 -20.46 1.92 20.90
C ASN A 486 -20.73 0.92 19.75
N GLY A 487 -19.93 0.94 18.68
CA GLY A 487 -20.07 0.06 17.52
C GLY A 487 -21.00 0.57 16.41
N THR A 488 -21.60 1.75 16.57
CA THR A 488 -22.44 2.35 15.52
C THR A 488 -21.59 3.05 14.45
N LYS A 489 -22.03 2.99 13.20
CA LYS A 489 -21.35 3.61 12.05
C LYS A 489 -21.52 5.13 12.07
N GLY A 490 -20.42 5.85 11.90
CA GLY A 490 -20.37 7.27 11.57
C GLY A 490 -20.41 7.49 10.06
N TRP A 491 -19.64 8.45 9.54
CA TRP A 491 -19.53 8.69 8.11
C TRP A 491 -18.82 7.56 7.35
N SER A 492 -19.12 7.43 6.06
CA SER A 492 -18.48 6.52 5.10
C SER A 492 -18.11 7.34 3.87
N ILE A 493 -16.87 7.20 3.38
CA ILE A 493 -16.45 7.85 2.14
C ILE A 493 -15.87 6.82 1.17
N ALA A 494 -16.30 6.89 -0.08
CA ALA A 494 -15.67 6.20 -1.19
C ALA A 494 -14.68 7.16 -1.84
N LEU A 495 -13.45 6.72 -2.07
CA LEU A 495 -12.42 7.53 -2.71
C LEU A 495 -12.27 7.08 -4.16
N THR A 496 -12.37 8.03 -5.08
CA THR A 496 -12.31 7.79 -6.51
C THR A 496 -11.28 8.67 -7.18
N TYR A 497 -10.73 8.17 -8.28
CA TYR A 497 -9.86 8.91 -9.18
C TYR A 497 -10.55 8.99 -10.54
N ASN A 498 -10.77 10.20 -11.03
CA ASN A 498 -11.42 10.41 -12.32
C ASN A 498 -10.37 10.57 -13.40
N HIS A 499 -10.17 9.53 -14.21
CA HIS A 499 -9.24 9.58 -15.33
C HIS A 499 -9.99 9.99 -16.59
N THR A 500 -9.47 10.97 -17.34
CA THR A 500 -10.14 11.55 -18.51
C THR A 500 -10.58 10.53 -19.55
N TYR A 501 -9.81 9.45 -19.75
CA TYR A 501 -10.12 8.38 -20.71
C TYR A 501 -10.63 7.06 -20.10
N ARG A 502 -10.48 6.88 -18.79
CA ARG A 502 -10.90 5.62 -18.11
C ARG A 502 -12.15 5.83 -17.24
N GLY A 503 -12.61 7.08 -17.14
CA GLY A 503 -13.68 7.48 -16.25
C GLY A 503 -13.28 7.36 -14.79
N GLU A 504 -14.30 7.37 -13.93
CA GLU A 504 -14.15 7.24 -12.50
C GLU A 504 -13.69 5.83 -12.11
N THR A 505 -12.56 5.73 -11.42
CA THR A 505 -12.00 4.49 -10.87
C THR A 505 -12.00 4.55 -9.35
N TYR A 506 -12.49 3.49 -8.69
CA TYR A 506 -12.40 3.37 -7.24
C TYR A 506 -10.97 3.11 -6.79
N LEU A 507 -10.55 3.84 -5.77
CA LEU A 507 -9.25 3.66 -5.12
C LEU A 507 -9.37 2.61 -4.00
N TYR A 508 -8.25 1.98 -3.68
CA TYR A 508 -8.08 1.12 -2.52
C TYR A 508 -7.47 1.94 -1.39
N PRO A 509 -8.26 2.34 -0.38
CA PRO A 509 -7.72 3.03 0.79
C PRO A 509 -7.08 2.05 1.76
N GLU A 510 -5.97 2.47 2.32
CA GLU A 510 -5.32 1.85 3.46
C GLU A 510 -5.03 2.93 4.51
N LEU A 511 -5.62 2.76 5.69
CA LEU A 511 -5.46 3.70 6.78
C LEU A 511 -4.10 3.46 7.44
N LEU A 512 -3.23 4.47 7.36
CA LEU A 512 -1.87 4.42 7.88
C LEU A 512 -1.84 4.74 9.38
N GLY A 513 -2.62 5.73 9.80
CA GLY A 513 -2.62 6.20 11.18
C GLY A 513 -3.53 7.39 11.40
N VAL A 514 -3.68 7.78 12.66
CA VAL A 514 -4.55 8.88 13.08
C VAL A 514 -3.84 9.76 14.09
N THR A 515 -3.83 11.07 13.84
CA THR A 515 -3.21 12.04 14.75
C THR A 515 -4.11 12.33 15.97
N PRO A 516 -3.58 12.96 17.05
CA PRO A 516 -4.39 13.38 18.19
C PRO A 516 -5.53 14.34 17.85
N ALA A 517 -5.45 15.05 16.73
CA ALA A 517 -6.52 15.89 16.20
C ALA A 517 -7.66 15.08 15.55
N GLY A 518 -7.50 13.76 15.40
CA GLY A 518 -8.44 12.87 14.74
C GLY A 518 -8.35 12.89 13.21
N TRP A 519 -7.26 13.39 12.63
CA TRP A 519 -7.06 13.33 11.18
C TRP A 519 -6.51 11.98 10.75
N ALA A 520 -7.17 11.36 9.78
CA ALA A 520 -6.80 10.08 9.19
C ALA A 520 -5.83 10.27 8.02
N TYR A 521 -4.71 9.56 8.07
CA TYR A 521 -3.72 9.51 6.99
C TYR A 521 -3.92 8.21 6.22
N ILE A 522 -4.05 8.31 4.90
CA ILE A 522 -4.53 7.22 4.07
C ILE A 522 -3.64 7.12 2.85
N ARG A 523 -3.17 5.90 2.56
CA ARG A 523 -2.58 5.55 1.28
C ARG A 523 -3.67 5.08 0.32
N LEU A 524 -3.67 5.60 -0.89
CA LEU A 524 -4.61 5.25 -1.94
C LEU A 524 -3.85 4.66 -3.13
N THR A 525 -4.36 3.52 -3.63
CA THR A 525 -3.87 2.89 -4.85
C THR A 525 -5.00 2.63 -5.83
N SER A 526 -4.73 2.72 -7.14
CA SER A 526 -5.73 2.44 -8.17
C SER A 526 -5.85 0.94 -8.45
N ALA A 527 -7.07 0.46 -8.67
CA ALA A 527 -7.34 -0.93 -9.06
C ALA A 527 -6.87 -1.29 -10.48
N PHE A 528 -6.67 -0.29 -11.35
CA PHE A 528 -6.50 -0.50 -12.78
C PHE A 528 -5.24 0.16 -13.32
N GLY A 529 -4.07 -0.25 -12.81
CA GLY A 529 -2.80 0.04 -13.47
C GLY A 529 -2.53 1.54 -13.64
N ILE A 530 -2.83 2.34 -12.63
CA ILE A 530 -2.19 3.64 -12.49
C ILE A 530 -1.24 3.42 -11.33
N GLY A 531 0.07 3.26 -11.59
CA GLY A 531 1.10 3.01 -10.57
C GLY A 531 1.30 4.18 -9.59
N LYS A 532 0.33 5.08 -9.47
CA LYS A 532 0.35 6.24 -8.59
C LYS A 532 -0.08 5.84 -7.20
N PHE A 533 0.79 6.09 -6.22
CA PHE A 533 0.46 6.03 -4.80
C PHE A 533 0.08 7.42 -4.35
N ILE A 534 -1.12 7.61 -3.84
CA ILE A 534 -1.58 8.92 -3.36
C ILE A 534 -1.63 8.87 -1.84
N LEU A 535 -0.97 9.83 -1.18
CA LEU A 535 -1.15 10.06 0.24
C LEU A 535 -2.25 11.11 0.42
N ALA A 536 -3.24 10.82 1.25
CA ALA A 536 -4.36 11.71 1.51
C ALA A 536 -4.60 11.86 3.01
N ILE A 537 -5.11 13.02 3.41
CA ILE A 537 -5.50 13.34 4.78
C ILE A 537 -6.99 13.66 4.79
N VAL A 538 -7.72 13.01 5.69
CA VAL A 538 -9.15 13.23 5.92
C VAL A 538 -9.36 13.69 7.36
N ASP A 539 -10.22 14.68 7.56
CA ASP A 539 -10.52 15.20 8.90
C ASP A 539 -11.53 14.33 9.67
N THR A 540 -11.91 14.80 10.86
CA THR A 540 -12.86 14.10 11.74
C THR A 540 -14.28 13.99 11.18
N GLU A 541 -14.63 14.82 10.19
CA GLU A 541 -15.94 14.88 9.54
C GLU A 541 -15.97 14.11 8.22
N GLY A 542 -14.85 13.50 7.81
CA GLY A 542 -14.75 12.75 6.55
C GLY A 542 -14.40 13.62 5.34
N LEU A 543 -13.99 14.89 5.55
CA LEU A 543 -13.60 15.78 4.46
C LEU A 543 -12.12 15.64 4.13
N GLN A 544 -11.79 15.52 2.84
CA GLN A 544 -10.41 15.51 2.38
C GLN A 544 -9.77 16.88 2.61
N LEU A 545 -8.73 16.91 3.44
CA LEU A 545 -7.96 18.12 3.77
C LEU A 545 -6.81 18.36 2.79
N TRP A 546 -6.24 17.29 2.25
CA TRP A 546 -5.02 17.30 1.44
C TRP A 546 -4.83 15.96 0.75
N ASN A 547 -4.25 15.98 -0.46
CA ASN A 547 -3.69 14.80 -1.09
C ASN A 547 -2.47 15.18 -1.96
N GLN A 548 -1.58 14.22 -2.20
CA GLN A 548 -0.51 14.35 -3.19
C GLN A 548 -0.08 12.96 -3.66
N THR A 549 0.26 12.86 -4.94
CA THR A 549 0.86 11.65 -5.51
C THR A 549 2.33 11.56 -5.09
N ILE A 550 2.73 10.44 -4.52
CA ILE A 550 4.13 10.10 -4.25
C ILE A 550 4.78 9.77 -5.59
N ASP A 551 5.98 10.30 -5.82
CA ASP A 551 6.73 10.00 -7.02
C ASP A 551 6.92 8.47 -7.15
N PRO A 552 6.46 7.85 -8.26
CA PRO A 552 6.58 6.41 -8.49
C PRO A 552 8.02 5.87 -8.36
N GLU A 553 9.05 6.68 -8.62
CA GLU A 553 10.45 6.24 -8.56
C GLU A 553 10.84 5.70 -7.18
N TYR A 554 10.22 6.21 -6.10
CA TYR A 554 10.50 5.80 -4.72
C TYR A 554 9.68 4.58 -4.28
N MET A 555 8.56 4.32 -4.96
CA MET A 555 7.65 3.22 -4.61
C MET A 555 7.87 1.97 -5.47
N GLY A 556 8.75 2.05 -6.47
CA GLY A 556 9.19 0.92 -7.28
C GLY A 556 10.09 1.38 -8.42
N HIS A 557 11.39 1.15 -8.31
CA HIS A 557 12.27 1.07 -9.49
C HIS A 557 11.74 -0.05 -10.40
N PRO A 558 11.87 0.01 -11.74
CA PRO A 558 11.32 -0.97 -12.69
C PRO A 558 11.69 -2.45 -12.45
N TYR A 559 12.69 -2.73 -11.61
CA TYR A 559 13.15 -4.08 -11.23
C TYR A 559 12.83 -4.45 -9.78
N TYR A 560 12.25 -3.54 -8.98
CA TYR A 560 11.97 -3.75 -7.57
C TYR A 560 10.46 -3.75 -7.34
N HIS A 561 9.90 -4.94 -7.11
CA HIS A 561 8.52 -5.05 -6.66
C HIS A 561 8.41 -4.57 -5.21
N TYR A 562 7.55 -3.58 -4.96
CA TYR A 562 7.14 -3.21 -3.61
C TYR A 562 6.47 -4.41 -2.94
N LEU A 563 7.16 -5.06 -2.00
CA LEU A 563 6.67 -6.28 -1.33
C LEU A 563 5.70 -6.00 -0.17
N GLY A 564 5.18 -4.77 -0.05
CA GLY A 564 4.62 -4.31 1.22
C GLY A 564 5.73 -3.74 2.10
N GLY A 565 5.39 -2.76 2.94
CA GLY A 565 6.34 -2.12 3.85
C GLY A 565 5.60 -1.65 5.08
N ALA A 566 6.27 -1.71 6.23
CA ALA A 566 5.73 -1.19 7.48
C ALA A 566 5.51 0.32 7.36
N VAL A 567 4.43 0.84 7.92
CA VAL A 567 4.11 2.27 7.87
C VAL A 567 3.57 2.71 9.23
N GLU A 568 3.98 3.90 9.69
CA GLU A 568 3.49 4.48 10.93
C GLU A 568 3.32 6.00 10.81
N VAL A 569 2.37 6.57 11.57
CA VAL A 569 2.06 8.00 11.57
C VAL A 569 2.29 8.57 12.95
N HIS A 570 3.30 9.41 13.09
CA HIS A 570 3.60 10.15 14.30
C HIS A 570 2.48 11.16 14.65
N SER A 571 2.36 11.51 15.92
CA SER A 571 1.34 12.42 16.44
C SER A 571 1.37 13.82 15.81
N SER A 572 2.53 14.25 15.31
CA SER A 572 2.70 15.51 14.57
C SER A 572 2.18 15.48 13.13
N GLY A 573 1.77 14.31 12.61
CA GLY A 573 1.42 14.11 11.19
C GLY A 573 2.60 13.68 10.31
N PHE A 574 3.76 13.43 10.91
CA PHE A 574 4.89 12.84 10.22
C PHE A 574 4.58 11.35 9.90
N VAL A 575 4.74 10.92 8.65
CA VAL A 575 4.50 9.54 8.22
C VAL A 575 5.82 8.90 7.84
N CYS A 576 6.13 7.72 8.39
CA CYS A 576 7.33 6.96 8.05
C CYS A 576 6.94 5.62 7.41
N PHE A 577 7.66 5.23 6.36
CA PHE A 577 7.55 3.95 5.69
C PHE A 577 8.88 3.23 5.79
N ALA A 578 8.86 1.91 5.93
CA ALA A 578 10.05 1.08 5.94
C ALA A 578 9.94 -0.05 4.89
N PRO A 579 9.86 0.27 3.58
CA PRO A 579 9.84 -0.77 2.54
C PRO A 579 11.11 -1.63 2.58
N SER A 580 10.90 -2.92 2.32
CA SER A 580 11.98 -3.86 2.05
C SER A 580 12.15 -3.95 0.52
N ILE A 581 13.33 -3.60 0.02
CA ILE A 581 13.64 -3.47 -1.42
C ILE A 581 14.66 -4.55 -1.77
N LEU A 582 14.41 -5.34 -2.81
CA LEU A 582 15.40 -6.30 -3.32
C LEU A 582 16.48 -5.54 -4.11
N SER A 583 17.77 -5.76 -3.89
CA SER A 583 18.83 -5.16 -4.70
C SER A 583 19.20 -6.03 -5.91
N LEU A 584 19.87 -5.47 -6.93
CA LEU A 584 20.45 -6.22 -8.06
C LEU A 584 21.41 -7.35 -7.65
N ARG A 585 21.85 -7.40 -6.39
CA ARG A 585 22.72 -8.46 -5.84
C ARG A 585 21.94 -9.58 -5.16
N GLY A 586 20.61 -9.48 -5.11
CA GLY A 586 19.73 -10.47 -4.48
C GLY A 586 19.49 -10.24 -2.99
N ASP A 587 20.12 -9.25 -2.36
CA ASP A 587 19.91 -8.93 -0.94
C ASP A 587 18.68 -8.02 -0.77
N ILE A 588 17.80 -8.32 0.20
CA ILE A 588 16.71 -7.43 0.59
C ILE A 588 17.23 -6.39 1.59
N ASP A 589 17.14 -5.13 1.19
CA ASP A 589 17.59 -3.97 1.93
C ASP A 589 16.39 -3.20 2.50
N THR A 590 16.47 -2.80 3.77
CA THR A 590 15.46 -1.91 4.35
C THR A 590 15.77 -0.47 3.94
N CYS A 591 14.77 0.19 3.37
CA CYS A 591 14.79 1.63 3.15
C CYS A 591 13.77 2.28 4.08
N LEU A 592 14.20 3.25 4.89
CA LEU A 592 13.26 4.13 5.59
C LEU A 592 12.97 5.32 4.69
N GLN A 593 11.70 5.54 4.39
CA GLN A 593 11.25 6.56 3.46
C GLN A 593 10.06 7.37 4.00
N LEU A 594 10.04 8.61 3.53
CA LEU A 594 8.99 9.64 3.61
C LEU A 594 8.80 10.35 4.95
N TYR A 595 8.46 11.65 4.86
CA TYR A 595 8.02 12.62 5.88
C TYR A 595 7.00 13.62 5.24
N LEU A 596 6.15 14.30 6.03
CA LEU A 596 5.39 15.50 5.59
C LEU A 596 5.27 16.57 6.69
N THR A 597 5.83 17.77 6.47
CA THR A 597 5.36 19.10 6.97
C THR A 597 5.83 20.17 5.95
N ASN A 598 5.10 21.21 5.54
CA ASN A 598 4.56 22.31 6.34
C ASN A 598 3.05 22.51 6.11
N ARG A 599 2.24 22.14 7.09
CA ARG A 599 1.04 22.91 7.38
C ARG A 599 1.27 23.56 8.74
N GLU A 600 1.23 24.90 8.79
CA GLU A 600 0.65 25.49 9.98
C GLU A 600 -0.73 24.84 10.10
N PRO A 601 -1.08 24.21 11.24
CA PRO A 601 -2.43 23.73 11.41
C PRO A 601 -3.34 24.89 11.04
N PRO A 602 -4.34 24.71 10.16
CA PRO A 602 -5.33 25.76 9.98
C PRO A 602 -5.73 26.16 11.40
N ILE A 603 -5.70 27.45 11.69
CA ILE A 603 -6.24 27.93 12.96
C ILE A 603 -7.72 27.57 12.87
N ILE A 604 -8.07 26.36 13.29
CA ILE A 604 -9.44 25.94 13.57
C ILE A 604 -9.73 26.59 14.92
N SER A 605 -9.69 27.91 14.95
CA SER A 605 -10.53 28.62 15.87
C SER A 605 -11.92 28.35 15.34
N SER A 606 -12.58 27.33 15.89
CA SER A 606 -14.02 27.17 15.71
C SER A 606 -14.69 28.54 15.92
N PRO A 607 -15.84 28.84 15.31
CA PRO A 607 -16.54 30.10 15.56
C PRO A 607 -16.68 30.36 17.08
N LEU A 608 -16.83 29.29 17.88
CA LEU A 608 -16.83 29.34 19.33
C LEU A 608 -15.49 29.77 19.93
N THR A 609 -14.36 29.26 19.44
CA THR A 609 -13.01 29.65 19.88
C THR A 609 -12.70 31.10 19.53
N ILE A 610 -13.08 31.57 18.33
CA ILE A 610 -12.96 32.99 17.97
C ILE A 610 -13.81 33.84 18.90
N VAL A 611 -15.06 33.44 19.15
CA VAL A 611 -15.96 34.14 20.07
C VAL A 611 -15.39 34.14 21.50
N LEU A 612 -14.83 33.04 21.98
CA LEU A 612 -14.21 32.95 23.31
C LEU A 612 -12.95 33.81 23.42
N ILE A 613 -12.10 33.85 22.39
CA ILE A 613 -10.95 34.75 22.33
C ILE A 613 -11.41 36.21 22.32
N VAL A 614 -12.42 36.55 21.50
CA VAL A 614 -13.00 37.91 21.46
C VAL A 614 -13.61 38.27 22.82
N VAL A 615 -14.34 37.37 23.46
CA VAL A 615 -14.90 37.58 24.81
C VAL A 615 -13.77 37.77 25.84
N ALA A 616 -12.72 36.95 25.78
CA ALA A 616 -11.56 37.08 26.68
C ALA A 616 -10.82 38.41 26.48
N VAL A 617 -10.61 38.85 25.23
CA VAL A 617 -10.00 40.15 24.90
C VAL A 617 -10.90 41.29 25.34
N VAL A 618 -12.22 41.19 25.12
CA VAL A 618 -13.19 42.19 25.60
C VAL A 618 -13.18 42.26 27.12
N LEU A 619 -13.13 41.14 27.84
CA LEU A 619 -13.03 41.13 29.30
C LEU A 619 -11.69 41.72 29.78
N MET A 620 -10.58 41.37 29.13
CA MET A 620 -9.24 41.89 29.45
C MET A 620 -9.10 43.39 29.17
N VAL A 621 -9.89 43.96 28.27
CA VAL A 621 -9.87 45.40 27.96
C VAL A 621 -10.96 46.16 28.73
N ALA A 622 -12.17 45.61 28.82
CA ALA A 622 -13.31 46.25 29.45
C ALA A 622 -13.21 46.25 30.98
N ILE A 623 -12.66 45.21 31.63
CA ILE A 623 -12.50 45.18 33.09
C ILE A 623 -11.50 46.26 33.55
N PRO A 624 -10.29 46.41 32.95
CA PRO A 624 -9.39 47.49 33.30
C PRO A 624 -9.93 48.87 32.92
N LEU A 625 -10.63 49.01 31.79
CA LEU A 625 -11.24 50.29 31.41
C LEU A 625 -12.38 50.68 32.35
N ASP A 626 -13.24 49.75 32.77
CA ASP A 626 -14.28 50.02 33.78
C ASP A 626 -13.66 50.32 35.14
N TYR A 627 -12.58 49.63 35.53
CA TYR A 627 -11.82 49.93 36.73
C TYR A 627 -11.20 51.34 36.68
N ILE A 628 -10.56 51.74 35.57
CA ILE A 628 -10.00 53.08 35.38
C ILE A 628 -11.11 54.13 35.34
N ARG A 629 -12.26 53.83 34.73
CA ARG A 629 -13.42 54.72 34.64
C ARG A 629 -14.07 54.93 36.01
N ARG A 630 -14.20 53.88 36.82
CA ARG A 630 -14.66 53.96 38.22
C ARG A 630 -13.63 54.67 39.10
N LYS A 631 -12.33 54.40 38.94
CA LYS A 631 -11.26 55.09 39.66
C LYS A 631 -11.21 56.58 39.34
N ARG A 632 -11.51 56.98 38.10
CA ARG A 632 -11.67 58.38 37.70
C ARG A 632 -12.98 59.00 38.19
N SER A 633 -14.05 58.23 38.38
CA SER A 633 -15.31 58.73 38.94
C SER A 633 -15.32 58.83 40.46
N PHE A 634 -14.43 58.12 41.15
CA PHE A 634 -14.24 58.12 42.60
C PHE A 634 -12.99 58.89 43.06
N GLY A 635 -12.42 59.71 42.17
CA GLY A 635 -11.39 60.67 42.53
C GLY A 635 -12.00 61.91 43.20
N GLU A 636 -12.59 61.74 44.38
CA GLU A 636 -12.71 62.73 45.45
C GLU A 636 -13.37 62.06 46.68
N GLU A 637 -12.57 61.93 47.74
CA GLU A 637 -12.90 61.72 49.17
C GLU A 637 -13.92 60.64 49.60
N GLU A 638 -13.47 59.60 50.30
CA GLU A 638 -13.78 59.36 51.73
C GLU A 638 -13.21 58.02 52.24
N GLU A 639 -13.03 57.96 53.56
CA GLU A 639 -12.20 57.06 54.37
C GLU A 639 -12.48 55.55 54.24
N LEU A 640 -11.41 54.75 54.41
CA LEU A 640 -11.49 53.29 54.52
C LEU A 640 -12.22 52.89 55.82
N PRO A 641 -13.23 52.00 55.77
CA PRO A 641 -13.89 51.54 56.99
C PRO A 641 -13.05 50.51 57.78
N GLU A 642 -13.06 50.64 59.11
CA GLU A 642 -12.24 49.97 60.14
C GLU A 642 -12.26 48.41 60.18
N TRP A 643 -12.90 47.71 59.25
CA TRP A 643 -12.95 46.23 59.25
C TRP A 643 -11.84 45.57 58.41
N MET A 644 -10.92 46.35 57.84
CA MET A 644 -9.76 45.83 57.07
C MET A 644 -8.49 45.60 57.91
N THR A 645 -8.52 45.79 59.23
CA THR A 645 -7.42 45.41 60.13
C THR A 645 -7.66 44.03 60.74
N THR A 646 -7.11 43.00 60.10
CA THR A 646 -6.81 41.72 60.78
C THR A 646 -5.31 41.46 60.66
N GLN A 647 -4.63 41.54 61.81
CA GLN A 647 -3.22 41.25 62.01
C GLN A 647 -2.93 39.76 61.80
N VAL A 648 -1.92 39.44 61.00
CA VAL A 648 -1.20 38.15 61.09
C VAL A 648 0.10 38.42 61.84
N TYR A 649 0.24 37.82 63.03
CA TYR A 649 1.51 37.77 63.77
C TYR A 649 2.41 36.69 63.14
N LEU A 650 3.61 37.08 62.74
CA LEU A 650 4.75 36.17 62.59
C LEU A 650 5.33 35.92 63.99
N ARG A 651 5.37 34.65 64.42
CA ARG A 651 6.35 34.21 65.43
C ARG A 651 7.53 33.61 64.67
N SER A 652 8.72 34.07 65.08
CA SER A 652 10.04 33.53 64.77
C SER A 652 10.15 32.04 65.02
#